data_AF-A0A9J5YBL4-F1
#
_entry.id   AF-A0A9J5YBL4-F1
#
_cell.length_a   1.000
_cell.length_b   1.000
_cell.length_c   1.000
_cell.angle_alpha   90.00
_cell.angle_beta   90.00
_cell.angle_gamma   90.00
#
_symmetry.space_group_name_H-M   'P 1'
#
loop_
_entity.id
_entity.type
_entity.pdbx_description
1 polymer ?
#
loop_
_entity_poly.entity_id
_entity_poly.type
_entity_poly.pdbx_seq_one_letter_code
_entity_poly.pdbx_strand_id
1 'polypeptide(L)'
;MEISYNITIAAFCVAILLLYTWRVLNWAWFKPKKLEKYLKKSGLKGNRYKLLYGDSKELTNKLNEARSKPINFSDDIAQRLIPFFLDSINKNGPYPIVLITDPEHVKEIFTKNYGYQKQAHPNPFAKLLAIGLALLEEDKWAKHRKIINPSFHVEKLKHMLPAFYQSCSEMISKWEDIVPKETSVELDVWPNLQLMTGEVISRTAFGSSYEEGRIVFELQKEQAEYVIDITRSVYIPGSKFLPTKRNKRMLEIEKQVQTTIRRIIDKRLRAMEAGDPSKNDLLGILLESNMKEIEQHGSKDFGMTTIELIEECKLFYFAGQEATSVLLLWTMISLSRHPEWQVRAREEVLQVFGNEKPNLEGLSRLKIMTMILHETLRLFPPVPTYCRRNKDEVKLGELSLPAGVLLFIPTVLIHYDKEIWGEDAKEFKPERFSEGVSKATKGQEAARKKPFVNFMEISYNTIIAAISVAILFVYTWKVLNWAWLRPKKFEKYLRKSGPYPVVLITEPEHVKEILTKNYVYRKQIHPNPFSKILALGLSKLEEDKWAKHRKIISPAFQVEKLKHMFPAFYQSCSETISKWEEIIPKEMSFELDVWPEFQLMTSEVISRTAFGSSYEEGRIVFELQREQAEHVTDINRTVYIPGTRFLPTKRNKRMLEIKKQVQTTIRRIIDKRLRAMEAGETKVIEECKLFYFAGQETTLVLLVWTMILLCLHPEWQARAREEVLQVIGNEKPNFEGLSCLKIVTMILHETLRLFPPVPTYRRRNKHEVKLGELSLPAGALIFIPTVLIHYDKELWGEDAKEFKPERFSEGVSKATKGHLLFIPFSGGPRVCIGQNFAMMETKMEIAMILQKFSFELSPSYTHAPVASFALRPQYGAPLLMRKL
;
A
#
# COMPACT_ATOMS: atom_id res chain seq x y z
N MET A 1 -28.99 2.34 -53.42
CA MET A 1 -27.78 2.64 -52.61
C MET A 1 -27.56 1.64 -51.48
N GLU A 2 -28.57 1.33 -50.67
CA GLU A 2 -28.45 0.52 -49.43
C GLU A 2 -27.70 -0.82 -49.57
N ILE A 3 -27.89 -1.55 -50.69
CA ILE A 3 -27.18 -2.82 -50.95
C ILE A 3 -25.64 -2.63 -50.88
N SER A 4 -25.11 -1.54 -51.45
CA SER A 4 -23.67 -1.23 -51.42
C SER A 4 -23.18 -0.87 -50.00
N TYR A 5 -24.01 -0.15 -49.24
CA TYR A 5 -23.72 0.18 -47.85
C TYR A 5 -23.64 -1.07 -46.96
N ASN A 6 -24.60 -1.98 -47.10
CA ASN A 6 -24.63 -3.24 -46.36
C ASN A 6 -23.47 -4.17 -46.73
N ILE A 7 -23.11 -4.26 -48.01
CA ILE A 7 -21.91 -4.99 -48.47
C ILE A 7 -20.63 -4.39 -47.86
N THR A 8 -20.52 -3.06 -47.81
CA THR A 8 -19.37 -2.37 -47.22
C THR A 8 -19.23 -2.65 -45.71
N ILE A 9 -20.35 -2.63 -44.96
CA ILE A 9 -20.36 -3.00 -43.54
C ILE A 9 -19.98 -4.48 -43.36
N ALA A 10 -20.54 -5.38 -44.16
CA ALA A 10 -20.22 -6.81 -44.11
C ALA A 10 -18.72 -7.06 -44.36
N ALA A 11 -18.14 -6.43 -45.39
CA ALA A 11 -16.72 -6.52 -45.69
C ALA A 11 -15.84 -6.00 -44.55
N PHE A 12 -16.22 -4.87 -43.92
CA PHE A 12 -15.49 -4.32 -42.77
C PHE A 12 -15.57 -5.24 -41.54
N CYS A 13 -16.74 -5.81 -41.25
CA CYS A 13 -16.93 -6.80 -40.19
C CYS A 13 -16.12 -8.08 -40.44
N VAL A 14 -16.08 -8.59 -41.68
CA VAL A 14 -15.26 -9.75 -42.07
C VAL A 14 -13.76 -9.45 -41.95
N ALA A 15 -13.30 -8.27 -42.40
CA ALA A 15 -11.91 -7.86 -42.24
C ALA A 15 -11.49 -7.78 -40.76
N ILE A 16 -12.36 -7.24 -39.90
CA ILE A 16 -12.18 -7.24 -38.43
C ILE A 16 -12.11 -8.68 -37.89
N LEU A 17 -13.04 -9.56 -38.29
CA LEU A 17 -13.06 -10.97 -37.89
C LEU A 17 -11.78 -11.71 -38.27
N LEU A 18 -11.27 -11.51 -39.48
CA LEU A 18 -10.02 -12.10 -39.96
C LEU A 18 -8.81 -11.56 -39.20
N LEU A 19 -8.74 -10.24 -38.94
CA LEU A 19 -7.67 -9.63 -38.14
C LEU A 19 -7.66 -10.14 -36.69
N TYR A 20 -8.82 -10.32 -36.06
CA TYR A 20 -8.91 -10.92 -34.72
C TYR A 20 -8.56 -12.42 -34.74
N THR A 21 -9.06 -13.17 -35.71
CA THR A 21 -8.75 -14.61 -35.87
C THR A 21 -7.26 -14.84 -36.07
N TRP A 22 -6.59 -14.05 -36.93
CA TRP A 22 -5.14 -14.12 -37.12
C TRP A 22 -4.37 -13.77 -35.83
N ARG A 23 -4.79 -12.74 -35.09
CA ARG A 23 -4.20 -12.38 -33.79
C ARG A 23 -4.35 -13.50 -32.76
N VAL A 24 -5.50 -14.17 -32.70
CA VAL A 24 -5.75 -15.31 -31.80
C VAL A 24 -4.90 -16.52 -32.21
N LEU A 25 -4.86 -16.90 -33.49
CA LEU A 25 -4.04 -18.02 -33.98
C LEU A 25 -2.53 -17.78 -33.76
N ASN A 26 -2.06 -16.55 -33.98
CA ASN A 26 -0.66 -16.19 -33.73
C ASN A 26 -0.31 -16.29 -32.23
N TRP A 27 -1.18 -15.79 -31.35
CA TRP A 27 -1.02 -15.89 -29.90
C TRP A 27 -1.12 -17.34 -29.36
N ALA A 28 -2.09 -18.12 -29.84
CA ALA A 28 -2.41 -19.44 -29.29
C ALA A 28 -1.66 -20.62 -29.93
N TRP A 29 -1.04 -20.46 -31.11
CA TRP A 29 -0.43 -21.58 -31.84
C TRP A 29 0.94 -21.25 -32.44
N PHE A 30 1.03 -20.21 -33.27
CA PHE A 30 2.27 -19.94 -34.02
C PHE A 30 3.40 -19.40 -33.13
N LYS A 31 3.15 -18.40 -32.27
CA LYS A 31 4.17 -17.87 -31.35
C LYS A 31 4.65 -18.93 -30.33
N PRO A 32 3.78 -19.72 -29.67
CA PRO A 32 4.21 -20.79 -28.77
C PRO A 32 5.07 -21.86 -29.45
N LYS A 33 4.68 -22.33 -30.65
CA LYS A 33 5.49 -23.31 -31.41
C LYS A 33 6.82 -22.75 -31.91
N LYS A 34 6.88 -21.47 -32.29
CA LYS A 34 8.15 -20.80 -32.64
C LYS A 34 9.12 -20.76 -31.44
N LEU A 35 8.61 -20.40 -30.25
CA LEU A 35 9.40 -20.38 -29.01
C LEU A 35 9.86 -21.79 -28.60
N GLU A 36 9.01 -22.82 -28.72
CA GLU A 36 9.43 -24.21 -28.48
C GLU A 36 10.56 -24.65 -29.41
N LYS A 37 10.45 -24.38 -30.72
CA LYS A 37 11.48 -24.79 -31.69
C LYS A 37 12.81 -24.05 -31.47
N TYR A 38 12.77 -22.82 -30.99
CA TYR A 38 13.98 -22.09 -30.58
C TYR A 38 14.58 -22.74 -29.32
N LEU A 39 13.83 -22.85 -28.21
CA LEU A 39 14.35 -23.35 -26.93
C LEU A 39 14.95 -24.76 -27.04
N LYS A 40 14.34 -25.64 -27.84
CA LYS A 40 14.87 -26.99 -28.10
C LYS A 40 16.15 -27.01 -28.94
N LYS A 41 16.46 -25.94 -29.69
CA LYS A 41 17.77 -25.75 -30.32
C LYS A 41 18.82 -25.26 -29.31
N SER A 42 18.43 -24.50 -28.29
CA SER A 42 19.28 -24.09 -27.16
C SER A 42 19.57 -25.21 -26.15
N GLY A 43 19.51 -26.49 -26.55
CA GLY A 43 19.78 -27.66 -25.70
C GLY A 43 18.70 -28.04 -24.67
N LEU A 44 17.62 -27.27 -24.54
CA LEU A 44 16.66 -27.41 -23.44
C LEU A 44 15.62 -28.55 -23.68
N LYS A 45 15.63 -29.56 -22.80
CA LYS A 45 14.71 -30.72 -22.82
C LYS A 45 13.38 -30.40 -22.12
N GLY A 46 12.24 -30.74 -22.73
CA GLY A 46 10.91 -30.53 -22.12
C GLY A 46 9.70 -30.83 -23.00
N ASN A 47 8.51 -30.76 -22.38
CA ASN A 47 7.21 -31.16 -22.94
C ASN A 47 6.89 -30.52 -24.30
N ARG A 48 6.10 -31.20 -25.15
CA ARG A 48 5.53 -30.63 -26.38
C ARG A 48 4.37 -29.68 -26.04
N TYR A 49 4.24 -28.57 -26.76
CA TYR A 49 3.17 -27.58 -26.55
C TYR A 49 1.76 -28.18 -26.75
N LYS A 50 0.92 -28.07 -25.71
CA LYS A 50 -0.52 -28.39 -25.71
C LYS A 50 -1.32 -27.08 -25.82
N LEU A 51 -2.34 -27.04 -26.69
CA LEU A 51 -3.12 -25.83 -26.99
C LEU A 51 -3.82 -25.26 -25.75
N LEU A 52 -3.80 -23.93 -25.61
CA LEU A 52 -4.40 -23.12 -24.55
C LEU A 52 -3.93 -23.44 -23.12
N TYR A 53 -4.26 -24.60 -22.57
CA TYR A 53 -4.09 -24.93 -21.15
C TYR A 53 -2.72 -25.50 -20.78
N GLY A 54 -1.89 -25.90 -21.76
CA GLY A 54 -0.56 -26.43 -21.51
C GLY A 54 -0.57 -27.62 -20.53
N ASP A 55 0.29 -27.57 -19.53
CA ASP A 55 0.35 -28.54 -18.42
C ASP A 55 -0.37 -28.02 -17.14
N SER A 56 -0.95 -26.81 -17.17
CA SER A 56 -1.44 -26.10 -15.97
C SER A 56 -2.59 -26.81 -15.22
N LYS A 57 -3.38 -27.65 -15.92
CA LYS A 57 -4.43 -28.46 -15.28
C LYS A 57 -3.84 -29.57 -14.41
N GLU A 58 -2.76 -30.22 -14.86
CA GLU A 58 -2.09 -31.28 -14.11
C GLU A 58 -1.35 -30.70 -12.89
N LEU A 59 -0.65 -29.58 -13.08
CA LEU A 59 -0.04 -28.79 -12.01
C LEU A 59 -1.07 -28.41 -10.92
N THR A 60 -2.27 -27.96 -11.31
CA THR A 60 -3.33 -27.58 -10.36
C THR A 60 -3.87 -28.81 -9.61
N ASN A 61 -4.09 -29.94 -10.30
CA ASN A 61 -4.54 -31.18 -9.66
C ASN A 61 -3.53 -31.68 -8.62
N LYS A 62 -2.25 -31.78 -8.97
CA LYS A 62 -1.18 -32.25 -8.06
C LYS A 62 -0.99 -31.32 -6.85
N LEU A 63 -1.09 -30.00 -7.05
CA LEU A 63 -1.08 -29.03 -5.94
C LEU A 63 -2.29 -29.16 -5.01
N ASN A 64 -3.46 -29.52 -5.53
CA ASN A 64 -4.67 -29.71 -4.71
C ASN A 64 -4.61 -31.03 -3.93
N GLU A 65 -4.10 -32.12 -4.53
CA GLU A 65 -3.90 -33.39 -3.81
C GLU A 65 -2.82 -33.27 -2.73
N ALA A 66 -1.69 -32.62 -3.03
CA ALA A 66 -0.65 -32.36 -2.04
C ALA A 66 -1.15 -31.52 -0.85
N ARG A 67 -2.22 -30.73 -1.04
CA ARG A 67 -2.84 -29.90 0.01
C ARG A 67 -3.91 -30.62 0.83
N SER A 68 -4.55 -31.67 0.32
CA SER A 68 -5.68 -32.35 1.01
C SER A 68 -5.25 -33.35 2.08
N LYS A 69 -3.96 -33.73 2.11
CA LYS A 69 -3.34 -34.61 3.12
C LYS A 69 -2.36 -33.79 3.97
N PRO A 70 -2.16 -34.05 5.28
CA PRO A 70 -1.02 -33.51 6.04
C PRO A 70 0.30 -34.17 5.60
N ILE A 71 1.44 -33.73 6.18
CA ILE A 71 2.74 -34.41 6.13
C ILE A 71 3.42 -34.31 7.51
N ASN A 72 4.41 -35.17 7.77
CA ASN A 72 5.25 -35.11 8.95
C ASN A 72 6.44 -34.16 8.75
N PHE A 73 7.09 -33.77 9.85
CA PHE A 73 8.31 -32.95 9.82
C PHE A 73 9.53 -33.61 9.17
N SER A 74 9.52 -34.94 9.03
CA SER A 74 10.53 -35.73 8.32
C SER A 74 10.38 -35.70 6.80
N ASP A 75 9.22 -35.29 6.30
CA ASP A 75 8.82 -35.54 4.92
C ASP A 75 9.29 -34.41 4.00
N ASP A 76 9.55 -34.73 2.73
CA ASP A 76 10.17 -33.76 1.83
C ASP A 76 9.19 -32.64 1.41
N ILE A 77 9.22 -31.52 2.14
CA ILE A 77 8.36 -30.35 1.91
C ILE A 77 8.44 -29.81 0.47
N ALA A 78 9.53 -30.07 -0.25
CA ALA A 78 9.65 -29.77 -1.68
C ALA A 78 8.56 -30.45 -2.52
N GLN A 79 8.21 -31.70 -2.20
CA GLN A 79 7.14 -32.45 -2.86
C GLN A 79 5.75 -31.86 -2.54
N ARG A 80 5.57 -31.23 -1.37
CA ARG A 80 4.31 -30.57 -0.99
C ARG A 80 4.16 -29.18 -1.63
N LEU A 81 5.23 -28.39 -1.61
CA LEU A 81 5.22 -27.01 -2.12
C LEU A 81 5.29 -26.96 -3.65
N ILE A 82 6.07 -27.85 -4.27
CA ILE A 82 6.42 -27.80 -5.69
C ILE A 82 6.38 -29.21 -6.35
N PRO A 83 5.25 -29.97 -6.26
CA PRO A 83 5.11 -31.37 -6.74
C PRO A 83 5.33 -31.63 -8.24
N PHE A 84 5.69 -30.62 -9.03
CA PHE A 84 5.69 -30.67 -10.50
C PHE A 84 6.95 -30.09 -11.15
N PHE A 85 7.92 -29.57 -10.38
CA PHE A 85 9.13 -28.93 -10.92
C PHE A 85 10.44 -29.64 -10.52
N LEU A 86 10.37 -30.87 -10.02
CA LEU A 86 11.58 -31.63 -9.66
C LEU A 86 12.36 -32.13 -10.90
N ASP A 87 11.70 -32.35 -12.06
CA ASP A 87 12.32 -33.04 -13.21
C ASP A 87 12.29 -32.34 -14.58
N SER A 88 11.50 -31.27 -14.83
CA SER A 88 11.34 -30.80 -16.23
C SER A 88 10.93 -29.34 -16.49
N ILE A 89 11.18 -28.91 -17.74
CA ILE A 89 10.78 -27.63 -18.33
C ILE A 89 9.28 -27.66 -18.68
N ASN A 90 8.50 -26.91 -17.91
CA ASN A 90 7.04 -26.91 -17.93
C ASN A 90 6.44 -25.76 -18.78
N LYS A 91 5.18 -25.89 -19.24
CA LYS A 91 4.52 -24.88 -20.09
C LYS A 91 3.13 -24.49 -19.60
N ASN A 92 3.00 -23.26 -19.08
CA ASN A 92 1.70 -22.67 -18.73
C ASN A 92 1.10 -21.93 -19.93
N GLY A 93 0.42 -22.69 -20.78
CA GLY A 93 -0.21 -22.19 -22.00
C GLY A 93 0.81 -21.54 -22.96
N PRO A 94 0.52 -20.38 -23.56
CA PRO A 94 1.32 -19.80 -24.66
C PRO A 94 2.66 -19.18 -24.23
N TYR A 95 3.09 -19.36 -22.97
CA TYR A 95 4.37 -18.87 -22.45
C TYR A 95 5.20 -20.07 -21.94
N PRO A 96 6.42 -20.31 -22.47
CA PRO A 96 7.30 -21.34 -21.94
C PRO A 96 7.89 -20.91 -20.59
N ILE A 97 8.09 -21.87 -19.68
CA ILE A 97 8.76 -21.67 -18.39
C ILE A 97 10.04 -22.51 -18.37
N VAL A 98 11.18 -21.89 -18.06
CA VAL A 98 12.47 -22.57 -17.84
C VAL A 98 12.79 -22.51 -16.34
N LEU A 99 13.18 -23.65 -15.78
CA LEU A 99 13.61 -23.77 -14.39
C LEU A 99 15.07 -23.32 -14.26
N ILE A 100 15.39 -22.49 -13.28
CA ILE A 100 16.75 -22.05 -12.98
C ILE A 100 17.07 -22.33 -11.51
N THR A 101 17.99 -23.26 -11.26
CA THR A 101 18.50 -23.64 -9.94
C THR A 101 19.99 -23.38 -9.77
N ASP A 102 20.73 -23.19 -10.86
CA ASP A 102 22.16 -22.91 -10.82
C ASP A 102 22.49 -21.55 -10.15
N PRO A 103 23.38 -21.50 -9.15
CA PRO A 103 23.66 -20.27 -8.40
C PRO A 103 24.21 -19.10 -9.23
N GLU A 104 25.07 -19.35 -10.23
CA GLU A 104 25.65 -18.27 -11.04
C GLU A 104 24.63 -17.76 -12.07
N HIS A 105 23.79 -18.63 -12.63
CA HIS A 105 22.65 -18.18 -13.44
C HIS A 105 21.61 -17.41 -12.61
N VAL A 106 21.31 -17.83 -11.38
CA VAL A 106 20.43 -17.08 -10.46
C VAL A 106 21.03 -15.71 -10.14
N LYS A 107 22.30 -15.66 -9.73
CA LYS A 107 23.07 -14.44 -9.47
C LYS A 107 23.11 -13.51 -10.69
N GLU A 108 23.31 -14.04 -11.90
CA GLU A 108 23.21 -13.26 -13.13
C GLU A 108 21.82 -12.64 -13.28
N ILE A 109 20.76 -13.46 -13.17
CA ILE A 109 19.37 -13.01 -13.34
C ILE A 109 18.97 -11.92 -12.34
N PHE A 110 19.41 -12.04 -11.09
CA PHE A 110 19.18 -11.04 -10.02
C PHE A 110 20.13 -9.82 -10.10
N THR A 111 21.15 -9.85 -10.96
CA THR A 111 22.07 -8.73 -11.21
C THR A 111 21.69 -7.96 -12.48
N LYS A 112 21.48 -8.65 -13.61
CA LYS A 112 21.14 -8.08 -14.94
C LYS A 112 19.65 -7.70 -15.05
N ASN A 113 19.15 -6.95 -14.07
CA ASN A 113 17.73 -6.65 -13.83
C ASN A 113 16.99 -5.90 -14.96
N TYR A 114 17.70 -5.38 -15.96
CA TYR A 114 17.11 -4.77 -17.16
C TYR A 114 16.82 -5.81 -18.27
N GLY A 115 17.61 -6.88 -18.34
CA GLY A 115 17.36 -8.01 -19.24
C GLY A 115 16.26 -8.93 -18.71
N TYR A 116 16.23 -9.15 -17.40
CA TYR A 116 15.32 -10.09 -16.71
C TYR A 116 14.30 -9.36 -15.82
N GLN A 117 13.13 -9.05 -16.37
CA GLN A 117 12.04 -8.36 -15.67
C GLN A 117 11.29 -9.29 -14.69
N LYS A 118 10.79 -8.78 -13.56
CA LYS A 118 9.91 -9.41 -12.56
C LYS A 118 8.46 -9.60 -13.05
N GLN A 119 8.27 -9.70 -14.37
CA GLN A 119 7.02 -9.35 -15.03
C GLN A 119 5.84 -10.21 -14.53
N ALA A 120 4.88 -9.56 -13.90
CA ALA A 120 3.68 -10.19 -13.33
C ALA A 120 2.94 -11.10 -14.32
N HIS A 121 2.24 -12.10 -13.78
CA HIS A 121 1.48 -13.10 -14.54
C HIS A 121 0.61 -12.48 -15.65
N PRO A 122 0.46 -13.11 -16.84
CA PRO A 122 -0.27 -12.55 -17.97
C PRO A 122 -1.73 -12.16 -17.69
N ASN A 123 -2.33 -12.67 -16.60
CA ASN A 123 -3.61 -12.18 -16.11
C ASN A 123 -3.46 -10.79 -15.46
N PRO A 124 -4.07 -9.72 -16.00
CA PRO A 124 -3.91 -8.37 -15.44
C PRO A 124 -4.46 -8.24 -14.01
N PHE A 125 -5.34 -9.14 -13.56
CA PHE A 125 -5.81 -9.16 -12.18
C PHE A 125 -4.70 -9.55 -11.17
N ALA A 126 -3.61 -10.20 -11.61
CA ALA A 126 -2.49 -10.56 -10.74
C ALA A 126 -1.68 -9.35 -10.24
N LYS A 127 -1.86 -8.19 -10.88
CA LYS A 127 -1.27 -6.91 -10.45
C LYS A 127 -2.09 -6.19 -9.39
N LEU A 128 -3.21 -6.77 -8.95
CA LEU A 128 -4.08 -6.12 -7.97
C LEU A 128 -3.65 -6.39 -6.52
N LEU A 129 -3.02 -7.51 -6.19
CA LEU A 129 -2.56 -7.77 -4.81
C LEU A 129 -1.60 -6.68 -4.32
N ALA A 130 -0.49 -6.49 -5.04
CA ALA A 130 0.44 -5.38 -4.90
C ALA A 130 1.31 -5.32 -6.16
N ILE A 131 1.65 -4.12 -6.66
CA ILE A 131 2.73 -3.99 -7.65
C ILE A 131 4.08 -3.85 -6.94
N GLY A 132 4.28 -2.78 -6.17
CA GLY A 132 5.46 -2.51 -5.34
C GLY A 132 6.83 -2.67 -6.01
N LEU A 133 7.89 -2.72 -5.18
CA LEU A 133 9.21 -3.21 -5.55
C LEU A 133 9.20 -4.65 -6.10
N ALA A 134 8.18 -5.44 -5.75
CA ALA A 134 8.04 -6.84 -6.11
C ALA A 134 7.80 -7.08 -7.61
N LEU A 135 6.99 -6.23 -8.25
CA LEU A 135 6.60 -6.32 -9.67
C LEU A 135 7.04 -5.08 -10.48
N LEU A 136 7.96 -4.29 -9.94
CA LEU A 136 8.58 -3.17 -10.62
C LEU A 136 9.83 -3.57 -11.41
N GLU A 137 10.06 -2.87 -12.52
CA GLU A 137 11.12 -3.13 -13.48
C GLU A 137 12.03 -1.92 -13.69
N GLU A 138 13.27 -2.19 -14.13
CA GLU A 138 14.20 -1.22 -14.72
C GLU A 138 14.41 0.01 -13.80
N ASP A 139 14.80 1.15 -14.36
CA ASP A 139 14.11 2.43 -14.18
C ASP A 139 13.39 2.63 -12.83
N LYS A 140 12.12 2.23 -12.83
CA LYS A 140 11.17 2.42 -11.75
C LYS A 140 11.64 1.65 -10.52
N TRP A 141 12.12 0.42 -10.68
CA TRP A 141 12.65 -0.36 -9.57
C TRP A 141 13.91 0.29 -9.00
N ALA A 142 14.85 0.73 -9.85
CA ALA A 142 16.11 1.32 -9.42
C ALA A 142 15.89 2.56 -8.55
N LYS A 143 14.92 3.40 -8.92
CA LYS A 143 14.42 4.47 -8.06
C LYS A 143 13.81 3.97 -6.77
N HIS A 144 12.76 3.15 -6.91
CA HIS A 144 11.98 2.72 -5.76
C HIS A 144 12.95 2.13 -4.74
N ARG A 145 14.01 1.45 -5.18
CA ARG A 145 15.08 0.94 -4.33
C ARG A 145 16.08 1.99 -3.82
N LYS A 146 16.63 2.91 -4.64
CA LYS A 146 17.55 3.99 -4.16
C LYS A 146 16.93 4.71 -2.97
N ILE A 147 15.61 4.85 -3.04
CA ILE A 147 14.82 5.59 -2.10
C ILE A 147 14.26 4.70 -0.98
N ILE A 148 13.75 3.48 -1.24
CA ILE A 148 13.37 2.49 -0.20
C ILE A 148 14.60 1.85 0.48
N ASN A 149 15.81 2.42 0.33
CA ASN A 149 17.02 1.89 0.95
C ASN A 149 17.37 2.60 2.26
N PRO A 150 17.36 3.95 2.37
CA PRO A 150 17.74 4.62 3.61
C PRO A 150 16.79 4.36 4.77
N SER A 151 15.59 3.92 4.42
CA SER A 151 14.65 3.01 5.06
C SER A 151 15.15 1.83 5.89
N PHE A 152 16.33 1.32 5.58
CA PHE A 152 16.87 0.10 6.17
C PHE A 152 18.28 0.30 6.77
N HIS A 153 18.71 1.56 6.94
CA HIS A 153 19.89 1.98 7.71
C HIS A 153 19.80 1.73 9.25
N VAL A 154 20.82 2.15 10.05
CA VAL A 154 20.94 1.82 11.51
C VAL A 154 20.81 2.97 12.57
N GLU A 155 21.24 4.24 12.38
CA GLU A 155 20.87 5.45 13.23
C GLU A 155 19.38 5.88 13.13
N LYS A 156 18.58 4.86 12.98
CA LYS A 156 17.62 4.74 11.91
C LYS A 156 16.81 3.46 12.22
N LEU A 157 17.47 2.41 12.72
CA LEU A 157 16.90 1.31 13.51
C LEU A 157 16.97 1.57 15.02
N LYS A 158 17.96 2.36 15.51
CA LYS A 158 18.35 2.37 16.94
C LYS A 158 17.20 2.64 17.90
N HIS A 159 16.15 3.35 17.45
CA HIS A 159 14.99 3.60 18.29
C HIS A 159 13.68 2.88 17.86
N MET A 160 13.57 1.98 16.85
CA MET A 160 12.33 1.22 16.49
C MET A 160 11.93 0.16 17.53
N LEU A 161 12.70 0.12 18.60
CA LEU A 161 12.75 -0.94 19.56
C LEU A 161 11.72 -0.79 20.69
N PRO A 162 11.34 0.41 21.18
CA PRO A 162 10.19 0.57 22.06
C PRO A 162 8.91 -0.08 21.55
N ALA A 163 8.60 -0.03 20.25
CA ALA A 163 7.42 -0.71 19.71
C ALA A 163 7.63 -2.18 19.35
N PHE A 164 8.81 -2.57 18.82
CA PHE A 164 9.13 -4.01 18.73
C PHE A 164 8.92 -4.67 20.12
N TYR A 165 9.41 -4.00 21.17
CA TYR A 165 9.23 -4.39 22.56
C TYR A 165 7.77 -4.32 23.03
N GLN A 166 7.06 -3.20 22.79
CA GLN A 166 5.67 -3.01 23.23
C GLN A 166 4.74 -4.07 22.65
N SER A 167 4.78 -4.26 21.32
CA SER A 167 3.96 -5.25 20.62
C SER A 167 4.26 -6.69 21.05
N CYS A 168 5.52 -7.01 21.38
CA CYS A 168 5.85 -8.31 21.98
C CYS A 168 5.34 -8.41 23.42
N SER A 169 5.51 -7.37 24.23
CA SER A 169 5.15 -7.36 25.66
C SER A 169 3.64 -7.55 25.88
N GLU A 170 2.80 -6.92 25.05
CA GLU A 170 1.34 -7.05 25.15
C GLU A 170 0.83 -8.43 24.72
N MET A 171 1.48 -9.04 23.72
CA MET A 171 1.19 -10.43 23.35
C MET A 171 1.59 -11.38 24.49
N ILE A 172 2.76 -11.15 25.11
CA ILE A 172 3.25 -11.95 26.24
C ILE A 172 2.37 -11.78 27.47
N SER A 173 1.97 -10.56 27.84
CA SER A 173 1.07 -10.31 28.98
C SER A 173 -0.25 -11.07 28.82
N LYS A 174 -0.85 -11.07 27.62
CA LYS A 174 -2.06 -11.85 27.32
C LYS A 174 -1.83 -13.36 27.40
N TRP A 175 -0.60 -13.85 27.24
CA TRP A 175 -0.27 -15.25 27.45
C TRP A 175 -0.03 -15.54 28.95
N GLU A 176 0.53 -14.61 29.72
CA GLU A 176 0.67 -14.74 31.19
C GLU A 176 -0.68 -14.80 31.92
N ASP A 177 -1.72 -14.16 31.38
CA ASP A 177 -3.11 -14.28 31.89
C ASP A 177 -3.76 -15.64 31.54
N ILE A 178 -3.32 -16.30 30.46
CA ILE A 178 -3.89 -17.55 29.94
C ILE A 178 -3.12 -18.80 30.42
N VAL A 179 -1.83 -18.65 30.75
CA VAL A 179 -0.92 -19.74 31.15
C VAL A 179 -0.66 -19.66 32.66
N PRO A 180 -1.28 -20.52 33.50
CA PRO A 180 -1.02 -20.51 34.94
C PRO A 180 0.43 -20.88 35.25
N LYS A 181 1.01 -20.28 36.30
CA LYS A 181 2.45 -20.33 36.60
C LYS A 181 3.04 -21.72 36.91
N GLU A 182 2.21 -22.76 36.95
CA GLU A 182 2.60 -24.14 37.25
C GLU A 182 2.06 -25.18 36.25
N THR A 183 1.35 -24.76 35.18
CA THR A 183 0.74 -25.70 34.22
C THR A 183 0.93 -25.28 32.75
N SER A 184 0.96 -26.28 31.87
CA SER A 184 0.95 -26.08 30.42
C SER A 184 -0.47 -26.03 29.86
N VAL A 185 -0.76 -25.09 28.98
CA VAL A 185 -2.02 -24.98 28.22
C VAL A 185 -1.75 -25.08 26.72
N GLU A 186 -2.68 -25.67 25.97
CA GLU A 186 -2.63 -25.68 24.51
C GLU A 186 -3.14 -24.34 23.96
N LEU A 187 -2.33 -23.67 23.13
CA LEU A 187 -2.61 -22.33 22.60
C LEU A 187 -2.23 -22.26 21.13
N ASP A 188 -3.18 -21.90 20.26
CA ASP A 188 -2.86 -21.51 18.88
C ASP A 188 -2.19 -20.13 18.89
N VAL A 189 -0.88 -20.14 18.68
CA VAL A 189 -0.08 -18.92 18.61
C VAL A 189 -0.14 -18.25 17.22
N TRP A 190 -0.68 -18.88 16.16
CA TRP A 190 -0.70 -18.26 14.83
C TRP A 190 -1.52 -16.96 14.81
N PRO A 191 -2.79 -16.90 15.29
CA PRO A 191 -3.55 -15.67 15.36
C PRO A 191 -2.81 -14.59 16.15
N ASN A 192 -2.20 -14.95 17.28
CA ASN A 192 -1.42 -14.06 18.14
C ASN A 192 -0.14 -13.54 17.47
N LEU A 193 0.53 -14.35 16.66
CA LEU A 193 1.69 -13.92 15.86
C LEU A 193 1.26 -13.07 14.65
N GLN A 194 0.09 -13.31 14.04
CA GLN A 194 -0.49 -12.39 13.06
C GLN A 194 -0.98 -11.08 13.71
N LEU A 195 -1.47 -11.13 14.94
CA LEU A 195 -1.81 -9.98 15.79
C LEU A 195 -0.56 -9.14 16.03
N MET A 196 0.48 -9.76 16.60
CA MET A 196 1.74 -9.13 17.00
C MET A 196 2.59 -8.70 15.81
N THR A 197 2.61 -9.42 14.69
CA THR A 197 3.31 -8.95 13.47
C THR A 197 2.45 -8.05 12.60
N GLY A 198 1.14 -8.02 12.79
CA GLY A 198 0.28 -6.93 12.37
C GLY A 198 0.72 -5.67 13.09
N GLU A 199 0.64 -5.68 14.42
CA GLU A 199 1.24 -4.69 15.33
C GLU A 199 2.68 -4.30 14.95
N VAL A 200 3.59 -5.26 14.72
CA VAL A 200 5.00 -5.01 14.40
C VAL A 200 5.22 -4.65 12.93
N ILE A 201 4.27 -4.83 12.00
CA ILE A 201 4.27 -4.09 10.72
C ILE A 201 3.39 -2.83 10.80
N SER A 202 2.89 -2.48 11.98
CA SER A 202 2.04 -1.33 12.19
C SER A 202 2.71 -0.31 13.08
N ARG A 203 2.86 -0.52 14.38
CA ARG A 203 3.78 0.21 15.25
C ARG A 203 5.19 -0.18 14.92
N THR A 204 5.37 -1.22 14.10
CA THR A 204 6.49 -1.19 13.19
C THR A 204 6.18 -1.28 11.67
N ALA A 205 5.35 -0.41 11.09
CA ALA A 205 5.67 0.18 9.76
C ALA A 205 4.98 1.53 9.48
N PHE A 206 3.73 1.63 9.93
CA PHE A 206 2.80 2.73 9.66
C PHE A 206 2.53 3.62 10.89
N GLY A 207 3.31 3.49 11.96
CA GLY A 207 3.06 4.12 13.27
C GLY A 207 1.82 3.63 14.01
N SER A 208 1.42 2.46 13.61
CA SER A 208 0.05 2.09 13.55
C SER A 208 -0.24 1.20 14.73
N SER A 209 -1.35 1.38 15.40
CA SER A 209 -1.97 0.26 16.08
C SER A 209 -2.10 -0.95 15.15
N TYR A 210 -2.20 -2.17 15.69
CA TYR A 210 -2.82 -3.43 15.17
C TYR A 210 -3.70 -3.28 13.76
N GLU A 211 -4.50 -2.23 14.33
CA GLU A 211 -5.65 -1.32 13.93
C GLU A 211 -5.46 -0.13 12.93
N GLU A 212 -4.41 0.00 12.13
CA GLU A 212 -4.69 0.15 10.68
C GLU A 212 -3.80 -0.74 9.80
N GLY A 213 -4.30 -1.92 9.45
CA GLY A 213 -3.72 -2.98 8.68
C GLY A 213 -4.78 -3.98 8.25
N ARG A 214 -5.45 -4.71 9.15
CA ARG A 214 -6.29 -5.91 8.85
C ARG A 214 -7.39 -5.93 7.82
N ILE A 215 -8.03 -4.90 7.27
CA ILE A 215 -8.74 -5.14 5.97
C ILE A 215 -7.71 -5.16 4.88
N VAL A 216 -6.73 -4.27 4.92
CA VAL A 216 -5.58 -4.48 4.07
C VAL A 216 -4.87 -5.80 4.41
N PHE A 217 -4.93 -6.38 5.62
CA PHE A 217 -4.56 -7.80 5.81
C PHE A 217 -5.64 -8.78 5.31
N GLU A 218 -6.77 -8.99 5.97
CA GLU A 218 -7.91 -9.85 5.57
C GLU A 218 -8.38 -9.68 4.11
N LEU A 219 -8.51 -8.47 3.58
CA LEU A 219 -8.78 -8.30 2.15
C LEU A 219 -7.54 -8.43 1.26
N GLN A 220 -6.29 -8.08 1.63
CA GLN A 220 -5.15 -8.53 0.78
C GLN A 220 -4.94 -10.05 0.88
N LYS A 221 -5.39 -10.70 1.95
CA LYS A 221 -5.44 -12.15 2.13
C LYS A 221 -6.51 -12.74 1.20
N GLU A 222 -7.74 -12.21 1.20
CA GLU A 222 -8.77 -12.57 0.20
C GLU A 222 -8.32 -12.22 -1.23
N GLN A 223 -7.62 -11.10 -1.44
CA GLN A 223 -7.05 -10.72 -2.74
C GLN A 223 -5.94 -11.68 -3.17
N ALA A 224 -5.11 -12.14 -2.23
CA ALA A 224 -4.01 -13.07 -2.47
C ALA A 224 -4.54 -14.44 -2.84
N GLU A 225 -5.59 -14.93 -2.18
CA GLU A 225 -6.30 -16.16 -2.56
C GLU A 225 -6.79 -16.09 -4.02
N TYR A 226 -7.53 -15.03 -4.38
CA TYR A 226 -7.95 -14.87 -5.78
C TYR A 226 -6.79 -14.65 -6.76
N VAL A 227 -5.69 -14.00 -6.33
CA VAL A 227 -4.48 -13.82 -7.16
C VAL A 227 -3.74 -15.14 -7.36
N ILE A 228 -3.66 -16.01 -6.35
CA ILE A 228 -3.09 -17.36 -6.45
C ILE A 228 -3.88 -18.18 -7.48
N ASP A 229 -5.21 -18.20 -7.38
CA ASP A 229 -6.08 -18.92 -8.33
C ASP A 229 -5.93 -18.50 -9.79
N ILE A 230 -5.73 -17.20 -10.06
CA ILE A 230 -5.49 -16.70 -11.41
C ILE A 230 -4.05 -16.86 -11.91
N THR A 231 -3.10 -17.25 -11.04
CA THR A 231 -1.74 -17.66 -11.48
C THR A 231 -1.66 -19.14 -11.84
N ARG A 232 -2.60 -19.95 -11.33
CA ARG A 232 -2.78 -21.37 -11.68
C ARG A 232 -3.55 -21.59 -12.98
N SER A 233 -4.20 -20.56 -13.52
CA SER A 233 -5.06 -20.64 -14.70
C SER A 233 -4.63 -19.71 -15.85
N VAL A 234 -4.67 -20.20 -17.08
CA VAL A 234 -4.21 -19.46 -18.26
C VAL A 234 -5.14 -18.28 -18.58
N TYR A 235 -4.56 -17.08 -18.70
CA TYR A 235 -5.31 -15.88 -19.05
C TYR A 235 -5.75 -15.89 -20.53
N ILE A 236 -7.06 -16.03 -20.76
CA ILE A 236 -7.69 -15.85 -22.07
C ILE A 236 -7.84 -14.34 -22.34
N PRO A 237 -7.27 -13.77 -23.42
CA PRO A 237 -7.43 -12.37 -23.77
C PRO A 237 -8.90 -11.97 -23.87
N GLY A 238 -9.26 -10.84 -23.26
CA GLY A 238 -10.65 -10.37 -23.19
C GLY A 238 -11.47 -10.91 -22.01
N SER A 239 -11.09 -12.04 -21.38
CA SER A 239 -11.79 -12.59 -20.21
C SER A 239 -11.88 -11.63 -19.01
N LYS A 240 -10.99 -10.62 -18.96
CA LYS A 240 -11.05 -9.52 -17.96
C LYS A 240 -12.30 -8.64 -18.05
N PHE A 241 -12.99 -8.67 -19.19
CA PHE A 241 -14.24 -7.94 -19.41
C PHE A 241 -15.49 -8.77 -19.07
N LEU A 242 -15.34 -10.06 -18.75
CA LEU A 242 -16.44 -10.92 -18.32
C LEU A 242 -16.81 -10.62 -16.84
N PRO A 243 -18.08 -10.30 -16.52
CA PRO A 243 -18.49 -9.79 -15.21
C PRO A 243 -18.75 -10.90 -14.18
N THR A 244 -17.80 -11.83 -14.01
CA THR A 244 -17.90 -12.97 -13.07
C THR A 244 -17.88 -12.52 -11.60
N LYS A 245 -18.37 -13.36 -10.67
CA LYS A 245 -18.35 -13.08 -9.22
C LYS A 245 -16.93 -12.78 -8.73
N ARG A 246 -15.94 -13.59 -9.12
CA ARG A 246 -14.51 -13.37 -8.79
C ARG A 246 -13.98 -12.06 -9.37
N ASN A 247 -14.20 -11.78 -10.66
CA ASN A 247 -13.67 -10.57 -11.29
C ASN A 247 -14.27 -9.29 -10.66
N LYS A 248 -15.53 -9.33 -10.22
CA LYS A 248 -16.18 -8.28 -9.43
C LYS A 248 -15.53 -8.14 -8.06
N ARG A 249 -15.50 -9.22 -7.26
CA ARG A 249 -14.94 -9.20 -5.90
C ARG A 249 -13.46 -8.79 -5.88
N MET A 250 -12.62 -9.24 -6.82
CA MET A 250 -11.23 -8.77 -6.94
C MET A 250 -11.10 -7.27 -7.23
N LEU A 251 -12.05 -6.67 -7.95
CA LEU A 251 -12.09 -5.23 -8.21
C LEU A 251 -12.73 -4.44 -7.07
N GLU A 252 -13.69 -5.03 -6.35
CA GLU A 252 -14.26 -4.48 -5.11
C GLU A 252 -13.27 -4.53 -3.95
N ILE A 253 -12.41 -5.54 -3.92
CA ILE A 253 -11.26 -5.66 -3.01
C ILE A 253 -10.16 -4.72 -3.45
N GLU A 254 -9.77 -4.67 -4.73
CA GLU A 254 -8.79 -3.68 -5.17
C GLU A 254 -9.27 -2.27 -4.86
N LYS A 255 -10.57 -2.00 -5.10
CA LYS A 255 -11.25 -0.82 -4.57
C LYS A 255 -10.98 -0.73 -3.08
N GLN A 256 -11.42 -1.71 -2.28
CA GLN A 256 -11.30 -1.77 -0.82
C GLN A 256 -9.86 -1.94 -0.24
N VAL A 257 -8.81 -2.04 -1.07
CA VAL A 257 -7.40 -2.08 -0.65
C VAL A 257 -6.62 -0.82 -1.05
N GLN A 258 -6.81 -0.26 -2.26
CA GLN A 258 -5.92 0.86 -2.65
C GLN A 258 -6.13 2.10 -1.81
N THR A 259 -7.30 2.76 -1.75
CA THR A 259 -7.58 3.86 -0.78
C THR A 259 -7.41 3.55 0.72
N THR A 260 -7.19 2.31 1.15
CA THR A 260 -6.89 1.97 2.55
C THR A 260 -5.52 2.49 2.72
N ILE A 261 -4.63 1.84 2.01
CA ILE A 261 -3.28 2.19 1.91
C ILE A 261 -3.16 3.63 1.40
N ARG A 262 -3.93 4.09 0.41
CA ARG A 262 -4.00 5.50 -0.04
C ARG A 262 -4.57 6.42 1.02
N ARG A 263 -5.25 6.01 2.09
CA ARG A 263 -5.59 6.85 3.24
C ARG A 263 -4.88 6.40 4.53
N ILE A 264 -3.94 5.48 4.46
CA ILE A 264 -2.69 5.53 5.19
C ILE A 264 -1.77 6.50 4.44
N ILE A 265 -1.96 6.74 3.12
CA ILE A 265 -1.14 7.59 2.24
C ILE A 265 -1.83 8.88 1.79
N ASP A 266 -2.97 9.26 2.32
CA ASP A 266 -3.18 10.56 2.91
C ASP A 266 -4.21 10.36 4.04
N LYS A 267 -3.91 9.47 4.97
CA LYS A 267 -3.60 9.66 6.46
C LYS A 267 -1.05 10.95 7.58
N ARG A 268 0.30 10.61 7.35
CA ARG A 268 1.64 11.33 7.44
C ARG A 268 2.05 12.61 6.66
N LEU A 269 2.04 12.84 5.33
CA LEU A 269 2.05 14.26 4.86
C LEU A 269 0.73 14.92 5.28
N ARG A 270 -0.11 14.35 6.14
CA ARG A 270 -0.70 15.23 7.10
C ARG A 270 0.53 15.50 8.02
N ALA A 271 0.84 14.88 9.16
CA ALA A 271 1.97 15.33 10.06
C ALA A 271 2.31 17.00 10.22
N MET A 272 3.43 16.90 9.30
CA MET A 272 4.84 17.48 9.00
C MET A 272 5.64 18.91 9.10
N GLU A 273 5.51 20.29 9.00
CA GLU A 273 4.82 21.65 8.71
C GLU A 273 3.66 22.38 9.48
N ALA A 274 2.76 21.74 10.23
CA ALA A 274 2.39 22.28 11.52
C ALA A 274 3.72 22.31 12.27
N GLY A 275 4.33 21.13 12.39
CA GLY A 275 5.77 20.81 12.26
C GLY A 275 6.10 19.38 12.74
N ASP A 276 5.20 18.84 13.54
CA ASP A 276 5.48 18.21 14.81
C ASP A 276 6.35 16.94 14.87
N PRO A 277 7.27 16.90 15.87
CA PRO A 277 8.35 15.94 16.03
C PRO A 277 8.17 14.42 16.11
N SER A 278 7.04 13.75 15.88
CA SER A 278 7.06 12.29 16.02
C SER A 278 7.70 11.51 14.90
N LYS A 279 8.06 12.21 13.82
CA LYS A 279 9.35 11.99 13.14
C LYS A 279 9.51 10.55 12.74
N ASN A 280 10.69 10.00 12.93
CA ASN A 280 11.12 8.64 12.66
C ASN A 280 10.02 7.61 12.30
N ASP A 281 10.13 6.78 11.21
CA ASP A 281 9.30 5.60 10.77
C ASP A 281 10.02 4.63 9.77
N LEU A 282 9.45 3.54 9.12
CA LEU A 282 10.04 2.59 8.07
C LEU A 282 9.27 2.36 6.73
N LEU A 283 8.20 3.04 6.34
CA LEU A 283 7.82 3.05 4.90
C LEU A 283 7.62 4.45 4.36
N GLY A 284 8.47 5.32 4.85
CA GLY A 284 8.77 6.55 4.21
C GLY A 284 10.11 7.34 4.31
N ILE A 285 11.29 6.86 3.96
CA ILE A 285 12.59 7.46 3.71
C ILE A 285 13.27 6.39 2.83
N LEU A 286 12.56 5.69 1.93
CA LEU A 286 11.42 6.02 1.08
C LEU A 286 10.81 7.42 1.19
N LEU A 287 9.52 7.70 1.52
CA LEU A 287 8.91 9.02 1.84
C LEU A 287 9.99 10.17 2.03
N GLU A 288 10.72 10.42 3.13
CA GLU A 288 11.76 11.49 3.30
C GLU A 288 13.21 11.09 2.81
N SER A 289 13.36 10.15 1.88
CA SER A 289 14.57 9.91 1.02
C SER A 289 14.21 10.15 -0.46
N ASN A 290 12.99 9.77 -0.81
CA ASN A 290 12.02 10.57 -1.57
C ASN A 290 11.87 11.98 -0.92
N MET A 291 12.71 12.40 0.05
CA MET A 291 13.13 13.78 0.30
C MET A 291 14.58 14.12 -0.11
N LYS A 292 15.60 13.32 0.16
CA LYS A 292 16.96 13.58 -0.38
C LYS A 292 17.14 13.25 -1.88
N GLU A 293 16.09 13.42 -2.71
CA GLU A 293 16.08 13.12 -4.15
C GLU A 293 15.65 14.31 -5.05
N ILE A 294 14.43 14.45 -5.64
CA ILE A 294 14.11 15.61 -6.51
C ILE A 294 14.56 16.92 -5.93
N GLU A 295 14.63 17.12 -4.63
CA GLU A 295 14.70 18.51 -4.18
C GLU A 295 16.08 18.95 -3.75
N GLN A 296 16.98 18.00 -4.00
CA GLN A 296 18.20 18.24 -4.76
C GLN A 296 17.93 18.37 -6.28
N HIS A 297 17.42 17.32 -6.96
CA HIS A 297 17.30 17.18 -8.42
C HIS A 297 16.16 17.93 -9.19
N GLY A 298 15.71 19.10 -8.74
CA GLY A 298 14.34 19.64 -8.89
C GLY A 298 13.09 18.81 -9.33
N SER A 299 13.01 18.07 -10.47
CA SER A 299 11.75 17.87 -11.25
C SER A 299 11.02 16.53 -11.16
N LYS A 300 9.68 16.60 -11.25
CA LYS A 300 8.74 15.53 -10.91
C LYS A 300 8.96 14.15 -11.59
N ASP A 301 9.81 14.08 -12.61
CA ASP A 301 10.26 12.85 -13.30
C ASP A 301 11.53 12.20 -12.70
N PHE A 302 12.05 12.74 -11.59
CA PHE A 302 13.05 12.12 -10.63
C PHE A 302 12.36 10.44 -8.19
N GLY A 303 11.25 10.57 -7.36
CA GLY A 303 10.71 9.86 -6.22
C GLY A 303 9.33 9.24 -6.52
N MET A 304 8.27 9.34 -5.69
CA MET A 304 7.09 8.43 -5.86
C MET A 304 5.58 8.91 -5.79
N THR A 305 4.70 8.52 -6.74
CA THR A 305 3.25 8.81 -6.81
C THR A 305 2.45 7.93 -5.89
N THR A 306 1.46 8.53 -5.25
CA THR A 306 0.45 7.87 -4.44
C THR A 306 -0.27 6.69 -5.10
N ILE A 307 -0.57 6.63 -6.41
CA ILE A 307 -1.14 5.38 -6.99
C ILE A 307 -0.17 4.23 -6.90
N GLU A 308 1.11 4.52 -7.02
CA GLU A 308 2.15 3.53 -7.31
C GLU A 308 2.98 3.20 -6.07
N LEU A 309 2.55 3.83 -4.99
CA LEU A 309 3.03 3.80 -3.65
C LEU A 309 1.99 3.31 -2.67
N ILE A 310 0.72 3.53 -3.00
CA ILE A 310 -0.27 2.51 -2.70
C ILE A 310 0.32 1.15 -3.01
N GLU A 311 0.91 0.98 -4.20
CA GLU A 311 1.49 -0.31 -4.55
C GLU A 311 2.74 -0.68 -3.74
N GLU A 312 3.44 0.26 -3.10
CA GLU A 312 4.52 -0.05 -2.15
C GLU A 312 3.97 -0.41 -0.76
N CYS A 313 3.02 0.35 -0.20
CA CYS A 313 2.34 -0.03 1.04
C CYS A 313 1.54 -1.33 0.89
N LYS A 314 0.95 -1.60 -0.29
CA LYS A 314 0.31 -2.89 -0.59
C LYS A 314 1.31 -4.01 -0.57
N LEU A 315 2.59 -3.72 -0.84
CA LEU A 315 3.67 -4.65 -0.63
C LEU A 315 4.09 -4.70 0.85
N PHE A 316 4.20 -3.58 1.56
CA PHE A 316 4.67 -3.55 2.96
C PHE A 316 3.66 -4.13 3.96
N TYR A 317 2.36 -3.89 3.82
CA TYR A 317 1.35 -4.56 4.63
C TYR A 317 1.37 -6.06 4.35
N PHE A 318 1.07 -6.45 3.11
CA PHE A 318 1.02 -7.86 2.71
C PHE A 318 2.30 -8.65 3.03
N ALA A 319 3.48 -8.15 2.64
CA ALA A 319 4.74 -8.87 2.82
C ALA A 319 5.44 -8.59 4.16
N GLY A 320 4.94 -7.65 4.98
CA GLY A 320 5.56 -7.30 6.25
C GLY A 320 4.86 -7.92 7.47
N GLN A 321 3.54 -8.15 7.42
CA GLN A 321 2.86 -9.03 8.39
C GLN A 321 3.14 -10.50 8.03
N GLU A 322 2.59 -10.98 6.91
CA GLU A 322 2.47 -12.42 6.65
C GLU A 322 3.80 -13.14 6.42
N ALA A 323 4.88 -12.42 6.05
CA ALA A 323 6.21 -13.03 6.02
C ALA A 323 6.84 -13.14 7.43
N THR A 324 6.54 -12.19 8.31
CA THR A 324 7.10 -12.12 9.67
C THR A 324 6.36 -13.07 10.62
N SER A 325 5.02 -13.17 10.53
CA SER A 325 4.22 -14.15 11.30
C SER A 325 4.69 -15.58 11.02
N VAL A 326 4.85 -15.91 9.73
CA VAL A 326 5.30 -17.22 9.25
C VAL A 326 6.74 -17.51 9.71
N LEU A 327 7.66 -16.55 9.65
CA LEU A 327 9.02 -16.74 10.17
C LEU A 327 9.04 -17.01 11.68
N LEU A 328 8.30 -16.23 12.47
CA LEU A 328 8.27 -16.40 13.93
C LEU A 328 7.61 -17.73 14.32
N LEU A 329 6.52 -18.12 13.65
CA LEU A 329 5.87 -19.40 13.85
C LEU A 329 6.81 -20.57 13.55
N TRP A 330 7.47 -20.58 12.38
CA TRP A 330 8.44 -21.64 12.06
C TRP A 330 9.64 -21.63 13.00
N THR A 331 10.01 -20.47 13.56
CA THR A 331 11.06 -20.38 14.58
C THR A 331 10.61 -21.00 15.89
N MET A 332 9.38 -20.72 16.37
CA MET A 332 8.82 -21.36 17.56
C MET A 332 8.65 -22.88 17.39
N ILE A 333 8.20 -23.33 16.22
CA ILE A 333 8.08 -24.75 15.85
C ILE A 333 9.46 -25.43 15.73
N SER A 334 10.50 -24.70 15.32
CA SER A 334 11.87 -25.22 15.32
C SER A 334 12.40 -25.33 16.75
N LEU A 335 12.25 -24.28 17.57
CA LEU A 335 12.73 -24.26 18.96
C LEU A 335 12.01 -25.26 19.87
N SER A 336 10.71 -25.52 19.68
CA SER A 336 10.00 -26.57 20.45
C SER A 336 10.44 -27.99 20.08
N ARG A 337 11.02 -28.18 18.89
CA ARG A 337 11.69 -29.43 18.46
C ARG A 337 13.18 -29.46 18.81
N HIS A 338 13.75 -28.33 19.20
CA HIS A 338 15.17 -28.12 19.49
C HIS A 338 15.37 -27.35 20.81
N PRO A 339 15.03 -27.94 21.98
CA PRO A 339 15.11 -27.27 23.27
C PRO A 339 16.53 -26.82 23.63
N GLU A 340 17.57 -27.49 23.11
CA GLU A 340 18.97 -27.10 23.26
C GLU A 340 19.25 -25.70 22.69
N TRP A 341 18.57 -25.31 21.61
CA TRP A 341 18.63 -23.96 21.05
C TRP A 341 17.74 -22.97 21.79
N GLN A 342 16.60 -23.44 22.32
CA GLN A 342 15.71 -22.61 23.13
C GLN A 342 16.39 -22.19 24.46
N VAL A 343 17.10 -23.12 25.12
CA VAL A 343 17.90 -22.85 26.33
C VAL A 343 19.04 -21.89 26.00
N ARG A 344 19.88 -22.21 25.00
CA ARG A 344 20.99 -21.33 24.56
C ARG A 344 20.54 -19.90 24.22
N ALA A 345 19.41 -19.76 23.52
CA ALA A 345 18.85 -18.45 23.19
C ALA A 345 18.30 -17.71 24.43
N ARG A 346 17.73 -18.43 25.40
CA ARG A 346 17.28 -17.86 26.68
C ARG A 346 18.45 -17.42 27.55
N GLU A 347 19.53 -18.21 27.60
CA GLU A 347 20.79 -17.87 28.28
C GLU A 347 21.42 -16.61 27.67
N GLU A 348 21.51 -16.53 26.33
CA GLU A 348 22.01 -15.34 25.64
C GLU A 348 21.18 -14.09 25.97
N VAL A 349 19.84 -14.18 25.93
CA VAL A 349 18.95 -13.06 26.28
C VAL A 349 19.09 -12.64 27.75
N LEU A 350 19.14 -13.59 28.69
CA LEU A 350 19.32 -13.31 30.11
C LEU A 350 20.72 -12.74 30.43
N GLN A 351 21.77 -13.17 29.74
CA GLN A 351 23.12 -12.62 29.89
C GLN A 351 23.22 -11.19 29.33
N VAL A 352 22.51 -10.90 28.23
CA VAL A 352 22.60 -9.62 27.51
C VAL A 352 21.68 -8.53 28.09
N PHE A 353 20.58 -8.91 28.75
CA PHE A 353 19.58 -7.98 29.29
C PHE A 353 19.17 -8.23 30.76
N GLY A 354 19.33 -9.44 31.30
CA GLY A 354 18.79 -9.80 32.62
C GLY A 354 17.26 -9.60 32.69
N ASN A 355 16.82 -8.71 33.59
CA ASN A 355 15.43 -8.27 33.71
C ASN A 355 15.17 -6.88 33.07
N GLU A 356 16.16 -6.29 32.39
CA GLU A 356 16.01 -4.99 31.73
C GLU A 356 15.34 -5.09 30.34
N LYS A 357 14.84 -3.96 29.84
CA LYS A 357 14.18 -3.90 28.53
C LYS A 357 15.22 -4.00 27.40
N PRO A 358 14.98 -4.87 26.39
CA PRO A 358 15.80 -4.94 25.19
C PRO A 358 16.14 -3.59 24.57
N ASN A 359 17.44 -3.32 24.47
CA ASN A 359 18.02 -2.18 23.77
C ASN A 359 18.82 -2.64 22.53
N LEU A 360 19.07 -1.74 21.59
CA LEU A 360 19.53 -2.11 20.24
C LEU A 360 21.00 -2.55 20.20
N GLU A 361 21.78 -2.15 21.20
CA GLU A 361 23.15 -2.62 21.41
C GLU A 361 23.17 -4.05 21.97
N GLY A 362 22.25 -4.37 22.89
CA GLY A 362 22.02 -5.76 23.27
C GLY A 362 21.52 -6.61 22.11
N LEU A 363 20.56 -6.14 21.30
CA LEU A 363 20.06 -6.90 20.16
C LEU A 363 21.16 -7.21 19.12
N SER A 364 22.11 -6.30 18.88
CA SER A 364 23.24 -6.57 17.98
C SER A 364 24.25 -7.58 18.54
N ARG A 365 24.17 -7.92 19.83
CA ARG A 365 24.97 -8.96 20.50
C ARG A 365 24.28 -10.34 20.53
N LEU A 366 23.01 -10.45 20.12
CA LEU A 366 22.28 -11.73 20.09
C LEU A 366 22.70 -12.60 18.89
N LYS A 367 23.88 -13.23 18.99
CA LYS A 367 24.48 -14.04 17.92
C LYS A 367 23.74 -15.36 17.73
N ILE A 368 23.35 -16.03 18.81
CA ILE A 368 22.60 -17.30 18.80
C ILE A 368 21.20 -17.08 18.22
N MET A 369 20.50 -16.03 18.65
CA MET A 369 19.20 -15.65 18.05
C MET A 369 19.32 -15.37 16.54
N THR A 370 20.37 -14.68 16.12
CA THR A 370 20.61 -14.36 14.70
C THR A 370 20.89 -15.63 13.87
N MET A 371 21.66 -16.58 14.42
CA MET A 371 21.92 -17.88 13.78
C MET A 371 20.62 -18.69 13.61
N ILE A 372 19.78 -18.73 14.64
CA ILE A 372 18.46 -19.40 14.63
C ILE A 372 17.57 -18.82 13.52
N LEU A 373 17.40 -17.50 13.48
CA LEU A 373 16.51 -16.83 12.51
C LEU A 373 16.96 -17.02 11.05
N HIS A 374 18.28 -17.04 10.79
CA HIS A 374 18.81 -17.31 9.46
C HIS A 374 18.57 -18.76 9.01
N GLU A 375 18.69 -19.74 9.90
CA GLU A 375 18.43 -21.14 9.56
C GLU A 375 16.93 -21.42 9.37
N THR A 376 16.04 -20.81 10.15
CA THR A 376 14.58 -20.85 9.88
C THR A 376 14.26 -20.24 8.51
N LEU A 377 14.85 -19.08 8.17
CA LEU A 377 14.68 -18.46 6.84
C LEU A 377 15.22 -19.33 5.70
N ARG A 378 16.26 -20.12 5.94
CA ARG A 378 16.79 -21.08 4.97
C ARG A 378 15.80 -22.23 4.74
N LEU A 379 15.33 -22.86 5.82
CA LEU A 379 14.45 -24.04 5.75
C LEU A 379 13.01 -23.72 5.33
N PHE A 380 12.42 -22.66 5.88
CA PHE A 380 10.99 -22.33 5.74
C PHE A 380 10.78 -20.88 5.22
N PRO A 381 11.31 -20.53 4.04
CA PRO A 381 11.20 -19.18 3.49
C PRO A 381 9.75 -18.80 3.18
N PRO A 382 9.22 -17.66 3.68
CA PRO A 382 7.85 -17.22 3.39
C PRO A 382 7.56 -16.98 1.89
N VAL A 383 8.59 -16.80 1.06
CA VAL A 383 8.49 -16.71 -0.40
C VAL A 383 9.34 -17.83 -1.02
N PRO A 384 8.77 -19.03 -1.27
CA PRO A 384 9.54 -20.22 -1.68
C PRO A 384 9.97 -20.22 -3.16
N THR A 385 9.47 -19.29 -3.98
CA THR A 385 9.74 -19.23 -5.44
C THR A 385 9.74 -17.80 -5.97
N TYR A 386 10.58 -17.51 -6.97
CA TYR A 386 10.58 -16.25 -7.74
C TYR A 386 10.38 -16.49 -9.24
N CYS A 387 9.85 -15.48 -9.93
CA CYS A 387 9.69 -15.48 -11.39
C CYS A 387 10.40 -14.29 -12.04
N ARG A 388 10.92 -14.49 -13.26
CA ARG A 388 11.44 -13.45 -14.15
C ARG A 388 11.01 -13.71 -15.60
N ARG A 389 11.21 -12.75 -16.49
CA ARG A 389 11.01 -12.86 -17.94
C ARG A 389 12.07 -12.06 -18.68
N ASN A 390 12.70 -12.66 -19.69
CA ASN A 390 13.61 -11.92 -20.56
C ASN A 390 12.81 -11.02 -21.52
N LYS A 391 13.25 -9.77 -21.65
CA LYS A 391 12.63 -8.75 -22.51
C LYS A 391 12.98 -8.97 -23.99
N ASP A 392 14.25 -9.21 -24.24
CA ASP A 392 14.89 -9.36 -25.55
C ASP A 392 15.60 -10.74 -25.63
N GLU A 393 16.31 -11.02 -26.72
CA GLU A 393 17.15 -12.21 -26.83
C GLU A 393 18.40 -12.06 -25.95
N VAL A 394 18.68 -13.05 -25.08
CA VAL A 394 19.75 -12.96 -24.06
C VAL A 394 20.52 -14.26 -23.95
N LYS A 395 21.85 -14.17 -23.75
CA LYS A 395 22.68 -15.32 -23.38
C LYS A 395 22.83 -15.36 -21.85
N LEU A 396 22.53 -16.52 -21.26
CA LEU A 396 22.63 -16.82 -19.83
C LEU A 396 23.58 -18.02 -19.69
N GLY A 397 24.83 -17.78 -19.31
CA GLY A 397 25.90 -18.77 -19.47
C GLY A 397 26.03 -19.20 -20.93
N GLU A 398 25.82 -20.49 -21.21
CA GLU A 398 25.76 -21.03 -22.58
C GLU A 398 24.33 -21.09 -23.19
N LEU A 399 23.29 -20.78 -22.42
CA LEU A 399 21.90 -20.82 -22.89
C LEU A 399 21.52 -19.53 -23.63
N SER A 400 21.24 -19.62 -24.93
CA SER A 400 20.54 -18.53 -25.65
C SER A 400 19.03 -18.62 -25.45
N LEU A 401 18.41 -17.54 -24.97
CA LEU A 401 17.01 -17.46 -24.59
C LEU A 401 16.28 -16.38 -25.43
N PRO A 402 15.23 -16.74 -26.20
CA PRO A 402 14.51 -15.82 -27.07
C PRO A 402 13.52 -14.95 -26.27
N ALA A 403 13.23 -13.74 -26.75
CA ALA A 403 12.39 -12.76 -26.06
C ALA A 403 11.03 -13.31 -25.55
N GLY A 404 10.76 -13.16 -24.25
CA GLY A 404 9.47 -13.43 -23.61
C GLY A 404 9.30 -14.78 -22.89
N VAL A 405 10.38 -15.53 -22.68
CA VAL A 405 10.39 -16.77 -21.86
C VAL A 405 10.22 -16.41 -20.38
N LEU A 406 9.50 -17.22 -19.61
CA LEU A 406 9.43 -17.09 -18.16
C LEU A 406 10.55 -17.93 -17.52
N LEU A 407 11.26 -17.38 -16.55
CA LEU A 407 12.30 -18.06 -15.77
C LEU A 407 11.75 -18.25 -14.34
N PHE A 408 11.80 -19.48 -13.84
CA PHE A 408 11.23 -19.87 -12.55
C PHE A 408 12.35 -20.35 -11.61
N ILE A 409 12.42 -19.77 -10.41
CA ILE A 409 13.54 -19.93 -9.48
C ILE A 409 12.99 -20.45 -8.16
N PRO A 410 13.12 -21.75 -7.85
CA PRO A 410 12.57 -22.37 -6.65
C PRO A 410 13.57 -22.29 -5.48
N THR A 411 13.46 -21.22 -4.68
CA THR A 411 14.36 -20.93 -3.55
C THR A 411 14.55 -22.11 -2.61
N VAL A 412 13.47 -22.84 -2.29
CA VAL A 412 13.51 -24.03 -1.41
C VAL A 412 14.43 -25.13 -1.95
N LEU A 413 14.42 -25.40 -3.25
CA LEU A 413 15.30 -26.44 -3.82
C LEU A 413 16.78 -26.05 -3.73
N ILE A 414 17.08 -24.75 -3.94
CA ILE A 414 18.45 -24.20 -3.87
C ILE A 414 18.94 -24.15 -2.41
N HIS A 415 18.05 -23.88 -1.46
CA HIS A 415 18.36 -23.89 -0.02
C HIS A 415 18.55 -25.30 0.55
N TYR A 416 18.06 -26.34 -0.13
CA TYR A 416 18.13 -27.75 0.26
C TYR A 416 19.18 -28.52 -0.58
N ASP A 417 19.90 -27.82 -1.47
CA ASP A 417 20.96 -28.39 -2.31
C ASP A 417 22.20 -28.74 -1.46
N LYS A 418 22.52 -30.04 -1.42
CA LYS A 418 23.62 -30.60 -0.63
C LYS A 418 25.01 -30.18 -1.12
N GLU A 419 25.16 -29.85 -2.40
CA GLU A 419 26.42 -29.38 -2.97
C GLU A 419 26.75 -27.96 -2.45
N ILE A 420 25.70 -27.14 -2.24
CA ILE A 420 25.79 -25.76 -1.75
C ILE A 420 25.93 -25.72 -0.22
N TRP A 421 25.11 -26.49 0.50
CA TRP A 421 24.94 -26.38 1.96
C TRP A 421 25.52 -27.54 2.79
N GLY A 422 25.82 -28.69 2.20
CA GLY A 422 26.28 -29.90 2.90
C GLY A 422 25.24 -31.02 2.97
N GLU A 423 25.65 -32.23 3.39
CA GLU A 423 24.74 -33.38 3.47
C GLU A 423 23.56 -33.16 4.43
N ASP A 424 23.79 -32.35 5.46
CA ASP A 424 22.83 -31.91 6.47
C ASP A 424 21.89 -30.78 5.97
N ALA A 425 21.85 -30.47 4.67
CA ALA A 425 21.08 -29.35 4.09
C ALA A 425 19.55 -29.37 4.34
N LYS A 426 18.96 -30.43 4.91
CA LYS A 426 17.54 -30.44 5.33
C LYS A 426 17.35 -30.36 6.85
N GLU A 427 18.43 -30.35 7.63
CA GLU A 427 18.42 -30.23 9.09
C GLU A 427 18.42 -28.78 9.54
N PHE A 428 17.91 -28.50 10.74
CA PHE A 428 18.00 -27.20 11.40
C PHE A 428 19.31 -27.09 12.19
N LYS A 429 20.30 -26.40 11.60
CA LYS A 429 21.66 -26.28 12.14
C LYS A 429 22.15 -24.81 12.17
N PRO A 430 21.79 -24.04 13.21
CA PRO A 430 22.13 -22.63 13.33
C PRO A 430 23.63 -22.31 13.20
N GLU A 431 24.57 -23.19 13.60
CA GLU A 431 26.01 -22.90 13.54
C GLU A 431 26.55 -22.56 12.14
N ARG A 432 25.83 -22.89 11.06
CA ARG A 432 26.17 -22.45 9.69
C ARG A 432 26.41 -20.94 9.62
N PHE A 433 25.65 -20.15 10.38
CA PHE A 433 25.72 -18.69 10.37
C PHE A 433 26.68 -18.11 11.43
N SER A 434 27.47 -18.95 12.12
CA SER A 434 28.40 -18.53 13.18
C SER A 434 29.54 -17.62 12.71
N GLU A 435 29.91 -17.69 11.43
CA GLU A 435 30.82 -16.75 10.76
C GLU A 435 30.12 -15.78 9.78
N GLY A 436 28.79 -15.70 9.85
CA GLY A 436 27.95 -14.85 9.01
C GLY A 436 27.57 -15.44 7.64
N VAL A 437 26.55 -14.84 7.02
CA VAL A 437 25.88 -15.36 5.81
C VAL A 437 26.84 -15.62 4.63
N SER A 438 27.90 -14.81 4.47
CA SER A 438 28.88 -14.96 3.39
C SER A 438 29.79 -16.20 3.52
N LYS A 439 29.85 -16.84 4.69
CA LYS A 439 30.57 -18.10 4.94
C LYS A 439 29.65 -19.29 5.26
N ALA A 440 28.33 -19.09 5.31
CA ALA A 440 27.36 -20.14 5.66
C ALA A 440 27.15 -21.21 4.57
N THR A 441 27.64 -20.94 3.35
CA THR A 441 27.78 -21.90 2.25
C THR A 441 29.26 -22.18 2.01
N LYS A 442 29.61 -23.24 1.25
CA LYS A 442 30.99 -23.71 1.02
C LYS A 442 31.85 -22.79 0.11
N GLY A 443 31.93 -21.50 0.46
CA GLY A 443 32.77 -20.49 -0.17
C GLY A 443 32.35 -20.09 -1.59
N GLN A 444 32.98 -19.03 -2.11
CA GLN A 444 32.80 -18.60 -3.51
C GLN A 444 33.39 -19.58 -4.54
N GLU A 445 34.05 -20.65 -4.09
CA GLU A 445 34.64 -21.68 -4.96
C GLU A 445 33.70 -22.84 -5.30
N ALA A 446 32.68 -23.13 -4.47
CA ALA A 446 31.66 -24.12 -4.83
C ALA A 446 30.92 -23.71 -6.12
N ALA A 447 30.63 -22.41 -6.27
CA ALA A 447 30.04 -21.82 -7.47
C ALA A 447 30.92 -21.92 -8.74
N ARG A 448 32.21 -22.28 -8.61
CA ARG A 448 33.11 -22.53 -9.76
C ARG A 448 33.10 -23.99 -10.24
N LYS A 449 32.38 -24.91 -9.58
CA LYS A 449 32.46 -26.36 -9.83
C LYS A 449 31.13 -27.03 -10.19
N LYS A 450 30.43 -26.49 -11.19
CA LYS A 450 29.51 -27.28 -12.02
C LYS A 450 30.02 -27.39 -13.46
N PRO A 451 30.88 -28.38 -13.77
CA PRO A 451 31.26 -28.66 -15.15
C PRO A 451 30.07 -29.32 -15.86
N PHE A 452 29.43 -28.61 -16.79
CA PHE A 452 28.44 -29.24 -17.68
C PHE A 452 29.12 -29.86 -18.91
N VAL A 453 28.71 -31.09 -19.22
CA VAL A 453 29.55 -32.06 -19.94
C VAL A 453 29.49 -31.91 -21.47
N ASN A 454 30.68 -32.03 -22.07
CA ASN A 454 31.06 -32.22 -23.47
C ASN A 454 29.97 -32.29 -24.56
N PHE A 455 30.18 -31.44 -25.58
CA PHE A 455 30.20 -31.75 -27.02
C PHE A 455 29.52 -33.03 -27.54
N MET A 456 28.72 -32.84 -28.60
CA MET A 456 28.93 -33.59 -29.83
C MET A 456 28.61 -32.69 -31.05
N GLU A 457 29.50 -32.63 -32.04
CA GLU A 457 29.36 -31.81 -33.24
C GLU A 457 28.46 -32.47 -34.30
N ILE A 458 27.82 -31.67 -35.18
CA ILE A 458 27.66 -32.01 -36.61
C ILE A 458 27.87 -30.76 -37.49
N SER A 459 28.79 -30.92 -38.44
CA SER A 459 29.25 -30.07 -39.54
C SER A 459 28.24 -29.19 -40.34
N TYR A 460 28.71 -27.98 -40.67
CA TYR A 460 28.60 -27.21 -41.95
C TYR A 460 27.68 -27.67 -43.11
N ASN A 461 26.87 -26.73 -43.64
CA ASN A 461 26.86 -26.21 -45.04
C ASN A 461 25.58 -25.37 -45.38
N THR A 462 25.45 -24.52 -46.42
CA THR A 462 26.35 -23.54 -47.10
C THR A 462 25.55 -22.66 -48.11
N ILE A 463 25.47 -21.33 -47.86
CA ILE A 463 25.35 -20.14 -48.78
C ILE A 463 24.18 -20.04 -49.82
N ILE A 464 23.91 -18.80 -50.32
CA ILE A 464 23.07 -18.37 -51.49
C ILE A 464 21.54 -18.36 -51.23
N ALA A 465 20.71 -17.35 -51.58
CA ALA A 465 20.84 -15.95 -52.06
C ALA A 465 19.80 -15.08 -51.29
N ALA A 466 19.90 -13.76 -51.06
CA ALA A 466 20.42 -12.60 -51.80
C ALA A 466 19.40 -11.90 -52.75
N ILE A 467 18.72 -10.88 -52.20
CA ILE A 467 18.25 -9.62 -52.83
C ILE A 467 17.21 -9.69 -53.96
N SER A 468 15.97 -9.29 -53.63
CA SER A 468 15.02 -8.49 -54.46
C SER A 468 13.73 -8.26 -53.64
N VAL A 469 13.08 -7.07 -53.58
CA VAL A 469 13.33 -5.75 -54.18
C VAL A 469 13.19 -4.67 -53.09
N ALA A 470 13.99 -3.61 -53.15
CA ALA A 470 13.87 -2.45 -52.26
C ALA A 470 13.35 -1.20 -53.00
N ILE A 471 12.03 -0.95 -52.97
CA ILE A 471 11.44 0.38 -53.18
C ILE A 471 10.35 0.60 -52.11
N LEU A 472 10.71 1.37 -51.07
CA LEU A 472 9.78 2.19 -50.25
C LEU A 472 10.53 3.11 -49.24
N PHE A 473 11.80 3.42 -49.50
CA PHE A 473 12.71 4.07 -48.53
C PHE A 473 12.68 5.62 -48.52
N VAL A 474 11.59 6.23 -49.00
CA VAL A 474 11.49 7.70 -49.14
C VAL A 474 10.60 8.35 -48.08
N TYR A 475 9.70 7.61 -47.43
CA TYR A 475 8.73 8.16 -46.46
C TYR A 475 9.04 7.89 -44.97
N THR A 476 10.17 7.26 -44.64
CA THR A 476 10.54 6.91 -43.25
C THR A 476 11.69 7.74 -42.67
N TRP A 477 12.47 8.44 -43.50
CA TRP A 477 13.74 9.07 -43.10
C TRP A 477 13.60 10.17 -42.03
N LYS A 478 12.47 10.90 -42.00
CA LYS A 478 12.24 11.98 -41.00
C LYS A 478 11.65 11.53 -39.65
N VAL A 479 11.23 10.26 -39.50
CA VAL A 479 10.69 9.75 -38.22
C VAL A 479 11.78 9.05 -37.38
N LEU A 480 12.78 8.45 -38.03
CA LEU A 480 13.82 7.69 -37.35
C LEU A 480 14.83 8.55 -36.55
N ASN A 481 14.98 9.83 -36.89
CA ASN A 481 16.04 10.69 -36.33
C ASN A 481 15.73 11.30 -34.93
N TRP A 482 14.72 10.79 -34.22
CA TRP A 482 14.45 11.15 -32.81
C TRP A 482 14.84 10.04 -31.82
N ALA A 483 15.27 8.87 -32.31
CA ALA A 483 15.68 7.74 -31.48
C ALA A 483 17.11 7.82 -30.93
N TRP A 484 17.89 8.85 -31.34
CA TRP A 484 19.34 8.92 -31.11
C TRP A 484 19.82 10.05 -30.18
N LEU A 485 18.90 10.81 -29.55
CA LEU A 485 19.24 11.88 -28.60
C LEU A 485 18.20 12.02 -27.47
N ARG A 486 18.47 11.44 -26.28
CA ARG A 486 18.29 12.05 -24.92
C ARG A 486 18.61 11.06 -23.78
N PRO A 487 18.86 11.53 -22.52
CA PRO A 487 19.81 10.87 -21.62
C PRO A 487 19.23 10.01 -20.48
N LYS A 488 20.14 9.22 -19.87
CA LYS A 488 19.97 8.27 -18.75
C LYS A 488 19.43 8.82 -17.41
N LYS A 489 18.88 10.04 -17.33
CA LYS A 489 18.35 10.62 -16.08
C LYS A 489 16.88 10.24 -15.81
N PHE A 490 16.11 9.96 -16.85
CA PHE A 490 14.65 9.76 -16.74
C PHE A 490 14.22 8.38 -16.21
N GLU A 491 15.13 7.41 -16.25
CA GLU A 491 14.90 6.04 -15.79
C GLU A 491 14.26 6.02 -14.40
N LYS A 492 14.78 6.86 -13.49
CA LYS A 492 14.41 6.79 -12.10
C LYS A 492 12.86 7.01 -11.96
N TYR A 493 12.19 8.10 -12.43
CA TYR A 493 10.82 8.38 -11.95
C TYR A 493 9.63 7.98 -12.82
N LEU A 494 9.81 7.55 -14.07
CA LEU A 494 8.67 7.34 -14.97
C LEU A 494 7.98 5.96 -14.82
N ARG A 495 6.91 5.84 -14.01
CA ARG A 495 6.00 4.69 -14.15
C ARG A 495 4.99 4.94 -15.28
N LYS A 496 5.25 4.30 -16.42
CA LYS A 496 4.22 4.10 -17.47
C LYS A 496 3.02 3.31 -16.89
N SER A 497 1.85 3.95 -16.85
CA SER A 497 0.55 3.37 -16.47
C SER A 497 -0.59 4.07 -17.22
N GLY A 498 -1.20 3.39 -18.19
CA GLY A 498 -2.16 4.02 -19.11
C GLY A 498 -1.50 4.95 -20.15
N PRO A 499 -2.26 5.87 -20.79
CA PRO A 499 -1.79 6.68 -21.92
C PRO A 499 -1.10 8.00 -21.52
N TYR A 500 -0.95 8.29 -20.23
CA TYR A 500 -0.24 9.46 -19.72
C TYR A 500 0.91 9.01 -18.82
N PRO A 501 2.06 9.71 -18.80
CA PRO A 501 3.13 9.39 -17.85
C PRO A 501 2.64 9.65 -16.42
N VAL A 502 2.86 8.67 -15.54
CA VAL A 502 2.56 8.76 -14.10
C VAL A 502 3.88 8.89 -13.35
N VAL A 503 3.93 9.93 -12.51
CA VAL A 503 5.13 10.76 -12.35
C VAL A 503 5.23 11.17 -10.89
N LEU A 504 6.25 10.64 -10.25
CA LEU A 504 6.10 9.88 -9.00
C LEU A 504 6.88 10.74 -8.00
N ILE A 505 6.25 11.39 -6.99
CA ILE A 505 6.80 12.63 -6.39
C ILE A 505 6.58 13.14 -4.98
N THR A 506 7.68 13.70 -4.43
CA THR A 506 7.90 13.47 -3.03
C THR A 506 8.73 14.41 -2.10
N GLU A 507 9.55 15.39 -2.53
CA GLU A 507 10.73 15.81 -1.72
C GLU A 507 10.63 17.17 -0.90
N PRO A 508 11.68 17.81 -0.26
CA PRO A 508 11.55 19.02 0.59
C PRO A 508 11.52 20.41 -0.02
N GLU A 509 12.36 20.71 -1.01
CA GLU A 509 12.57 22.08 -1.51
C GLU A 509 11.63 22.45 -2.66
N HIS A 510 11.38 21.51 -3.56
CA HIS A 510 10.49 21.61 -4.70
C HIS A 510 9.12 20.84 -4.64
N VAL A 511 8.67 20.18 -3.55
CA VAL A 511 7.30 19.70 -3.30
C VAL A 511 6.60 20.67 -2.41
N LYS A 512 7.37 21.24 -1.48
CA LYS A 512 7.27 22.65 -1.10
C LYS A 512 7.07 23.51 -2.34
N GLU A 513 7.90 23.46 -3.40
CA GLU A 513 7.56 24.14 -4.68
C GLU A 513 6.27 23.62 -5.35
N ILE A 514 5.95 22.32 -5.35
CA ILE A 514 4.77 21.80 -6.06
C ILE A 514 3.45 22.18 -5.39
N LEU A 515 3.47 22.27 -4.08
CA LEU A 515 2.38 22.71 -3.24
C LEU A 515 2.27 24.24 -3.27
N THR A 516 3.41 24.93 -3.36
CA THR A 516 3.53 26.39 -3.43
C THR A 516 3.21 26.97 -4.81
N LYS A 517 3.92 26.57 -5.88
CA LYS A 517 3.71 26.98 -7.29
C LYS A 517 2.50 26.26 -7.92
N ASN A 518 1.35 26.44 -7.28
CA ASN A 518 0.03 25.93 -7.69
C ASN A 518 -0.40 26.35 -9.12
N TYR A 519 0.09 27.47 -9.66
CA TYR A 519 -0.12 27.90 -11.05
C TYR A 519 0.57 26.97 -12.06
N VAL A 520 1.79 26.51 -11.75
CA VAL A 520 2.54 25.53 -12.55
C VAL A 520 1.92 24.13 -12.39
N TYR A 521 1.45 23.84 -11.18
CA TYR A 521 0.96 22.53 -10.75
C TYR A 521 -0.49 22.59 -10.30
N ARG A 522 -1.38 22.63 -11.28
CA ARG A 522 -2.85 22.57 -11.10
C ARG A 522 -3.28 21.26 -10.45
N LYS A 523 -4.43 21.22 -9.78
CA LYS A 523 -4.97 19.99 -9.17
C LYS A 523 -5.52 19.06 -10.25
N GLN A 524 -5.18 17.77 -10.17
CA GLN A 524 -5.67 16.81 -11.17
C GLN A 524 -7.11 16.37 -10.84
N ILE A 525 -8.05 16.73 -11.72
CA ILE A 525 -9.34 16.04 -11.84
C ILE A 525 -9.18 14.93 -12.91
N HIS A 526 -9.71 13.74 -12.64
CA HIS A 526 -9.58 12.59 -13.54
C HIS A 526 -10.32 12.84 -14.88
N PRO A 527 -9.87 12.27 -16.03
CA PRO A 527 -10.49 12.55 -17.33
C PRO A 527 -11.95 12.09 -17.46
N ASN A 528 -12.37 11.13 -16.63
CA ASN A 528 -13.75 10.62 -16.61
C ASN A 528 -14.75 11.73 -16.20
N PRO A 529 -15.74 12.10 -17.01
CA PRO A 529 -16.71 13.13 -16.64
C PRO A 529 -17.50 12.84 -15.35
N PHE A 530 -17.68 11.57 -14.96
CA PHE A 530 -18.31 11.23 -13.69
C PHE A 530 -17.44 11.57 -12.48
N SER A 531 -16.10 11.63 -12.60
CA SER A 531 -15.25 12.10 -11.49
C SER A 531 -15.40 13.61 -11.24
N LYS A 532 -15.91 14.37 -12.22
CA LYS A 532 -16.24 15.80 -12.07
C LYS A 532 -17.49 16.04 -11.23
N ILE A 533 -18.17 14.98 -10.79
CA ILE A 533 -19.37 15.05 -9.94
C ILE A 533 -18.96 15.15 -8.46
N LEU A 534 -18.00 14.34 -8.00
CA LEU A 534 -17.35 14.47 -6.67
C LEU A 534 -16.22 15.51 -6.66
N ALA A 535 -16.13 16.36 -7.69
CA ALA A 535 -15.24 17.51 -7.68
C ALA A 535 -16.11 18.70 -7.24
N LEU A 536 -15.87 19.19 -6.01
CA LEU A 536 -16.81 20.03 -5.25
C LEU A 536 -16.14 21.35 -4.85
N GLY A 537 -16.84 22.47 -5.04
CA GLY A 537 -16.46 23.80 -4.54
C GLY A 537 -15.01 24.20 -4.77
N LEU A 538 -14.40 24.81 -3.75
CA LEU A 538 -13.01 25.22 -3.65
C LEU A 538 -12.02 24.09 -4.01
N SER A 539 -12.41 22.83 -3.79
CA SER A 539 -11.56 21.67 -4.10
C SER A 539 -11.43 21.37 -5.60
N LYS A 540 -12.22 22.03 -6.46
CA LYS A 540 -12.28 21.85 -7.92
C LYS A 540 -11.79 23.06 -8.71
N LEU A 541 -11.72 24.23 -8.08
CA LEU A 541 -11.31 25.46 -8.73
C LEU A 541 -9.80 25.55 -8.91
N GLU A 542 -9.37 26.26 -9.95
CA GLU A 542 -7.99 26.61 -10.26
C GLU A 542 -7.81 28.13 -10.30
N GLU A 543 -6.56 28.57 -10.12
CA GLU A 543 -6.10 29.94 -10.41
C GLU A 543 -7.01 31.00 -9.73
N ASP A 544 -7.35 32.10 -10.40
CA ASP A 544 -8.02 33.24 -9.78
C ASP A 544 -9.40 32.89 -9.19
N LYS A 545 -10.07 31.89 -9.77
CA LYS A 545 -11.37 31.39 -9.27
C LYS A 545 -11.19 30.69 -7.94
N TRP A 546 -10.12 29.90 -7.79
CA TRP A 546 -9.75 29.32 -6.51
C TRP A 546 -9.30 30.39 -5.51
N ALA A 547 -8.46 31.34 -5.92
CA ALA A 547 -7.96 32.41 -5.04
C ALA A 547 -9.11 33.27 -4.48
N LYS A 548 -10.08 33.65 -5.33
CA LYS A 548 -11.28 34.39 -4.92
C LYS A 548 -12.12 33.61 -3.91
N HIS A 549 -12.44 32.34 -4.19
CA HIS A 549 -13.20 31.52 -3.24
C HIS A 549 -12.41 31.28 -1.94
N ARG A 550 -11.09 31.09 -2.01
CA ARG A 550 -10.24 30.91 -0.81
C ARG A 550 -10.25 32.15 0.07
N LYS A 551 -10.13 33.35 -0.52
CA LYS A 551 -10.14 34.63 0.22
C LYS A 551 -11.49 34.87 0.92
N ILE A 552 -12.60 34.45 0.31
CA ILE A 552 -13.94 34.57 0.91
C ILE A 552 -14.13 33.60 2.08
N ILE A 553 -13.70 32.34 1.95
CA ILE A 553 -14.03 31.29 2.93
C ILE A 553 -13.04 31.26 4.11
N SER A 554 -11.77 31.64 3.92
CA SER A 554 -10.72 31.46 4.95
C SER A 554 -11.00 32.14 6.30
N PRO A 555 -11.60 33.34 6.37
CA PRO A 555 -11.92 33.99 7.64
C PRO A 555 -12.85 33.19 8.55
N ALA A 556 -13.72 32.33 7.99
CA ALA A 556 -14.66 31.51 8.78
C ALA A 556 -13.95 30.40 9.59
N PHE A 557 -12.69 30.10 9.30
CA PHE A 557 -11.90 29.05 9.95
C PHE A 557 -10.70 29.62 10.75
N GLN A 558 -10.66 30.94 10.98
CA GLN A 558 -9.71 31.57 11.90
C GLN A 558 -10.03 31.24 13.37
N VAL A 559 -9.03 31.31 14.23
CA VAL A 559 -9.08 30.81 15.62
C VAL A 559 -10.19 31.51 16.43
N GLU A 560 -10.37 32.81 16.23
CA GLU A 560 -11.43 33.62 16.85
C GLU A 560 -12.83 33.16 16.43
N LYS A 561 -13.00 32.67 15.19
CA LYS A 561 -14.28 32.15 14.71
C LYS A 561 -14.57 30.74 15.21
N LEU A 562 -13.53 29.93 15.45
CA LEU A 562 -13.68 28.63 16.10
C LEU A 562 -14.12 28.74 17.56
N LYS A 563 -13.74 29.80 18.29
CA LYS A 563 -14.29 30.07 19.65
C LYS A 563 -15.82 30.17 19.65
N HIS A 564 -16.41 30.77 18.61
CA HIS A 564 -17.87 30.87 18.48
C HIS A 564 -18.54 29.55 18.06
N MET A 565 -17.81 28.62 17.43
CA MET A 565 -18.30 27.28 17.07
C MET A 565 -18.23 26.29 18.23
N PHE A 566 -17.42 26.59 19.25
CA PHE A 566 -17.16 25.74 20.41
C PHE A 566 -18.41 25.19 21.14
N PRO A 567 -19.51 25.96 21.35
CA PRO A 567 -20.71 25.42 21.98
C PRO A 567 -21.36 24.29 21.18
N ALA A 568 -21.28 24.35 19.85
CA ALA A 568 -21.84 23.32 18.97
C ALA A 568 -20.99 22.05 18.95
N PHE A 569 -19.65 22.16 18.99
CA PHE A 569 -18.76 21.01 19.24
C PHE A 569 -19.16 20.30 20.55
N TYR A 570 -19.26 21.06 21.64
CA TYR A 570 -19.58 20.50 22.96
C TYR A 570 -20.92 19.81 22.96
N GLN A 571 -21.95 20.43 22.39
CA GLN A 571 -23.29 19.87 22.40
C GLN A 571 -23.33 18.52 21.63
N SER A 572 -22.72 18.45 20.45
CA SER A 572 -22.64 17.20 19.66
C SER A 572 -21.86 16.08 20.35
N CYS A 573 -20.75 16.42 21.02
CA CYS A 573 -19.99 15.45 21.80
C CYS A 573 -20.79 15.00 23.03
N SER A 574 -21.39 15.92 23.79
CA SER A 574 -22.15 15.60 25.01
C SER A 574 -23.34 14.69 24.74
N GLU A 575 -24.08 14.89 23.64
CA GLU A 575 -25.18 14.02 23.22
C GLU A 575 -24.74 12.61 22.80
N THR A 576 -23.46 12.40 22.49
CA THR A 576 -22.88 11.09 22.18
C THR A 576 -22.39 10.43 23.48
N ILE A 577 -21.66 11.18 24.30
CA ILE A 577 -21.17 10.74 25.62
C ILE A 577 -22.32 10.34 26.56
N SER A 578 -23.42 11.10 26.59
CA SER A 578 -24.59 10.74 27.42
C SER A 578 -25.21 9.40 27.02
N LYS A 579 -25.33 9.10 25.72
CA LYS A 579 -25.82 7.79 25.25
C LYS A 579 -24.87 6.67 25.66
N TRP A 580 -23.56 6.88 25.52
CA TRP A 580 -22.55 5.93 25.96
C TRP A 580 -22.63 5.70 27.49
N GLU A 581 -22.86 6.78 28.26
CA GLU A 581 -23.05 6.72 29.70
C GLU A 581 -24.34 6.03 30.16
N GLU A 582 -25.35 5.89 29.28
CA GLU A 582 -26.61 5.17 29.50
C GLU A 582 -26.52 3.68 29.11
N ILE A 583 -25.84 3.35 28.00
CA ILE A 583 -25.78 1.96 27.49
C ILE A 583 -24.64 1.12 28.09
N ILE A 584 -23.55 1.75 28.56
CA ILE A 584 -22.40 1.05 29.15
C ILE A 584 -22.66 0.82 30.65
N PRO A 585 -22.73 -0.44 31.14
CA PRO A 585 -22.91 -0.73 32.56
C PRO A 585 -21.75 -0.21 33.41
N LYS A 586 -22.02 0.16 34.66
CA LYS A 586 -20.98 0.66 35.58
C LYS A 586 -19.90 -0.36 35.93
N GLU A 587 -20.26 -1.65 35.99
CA GLU A 587 -19.43 -2.71 36.58
C GLU A 587 -18.95 -3.75 35.56
N MET A 588 -19.21 -3.54 34.26
CA MET A 588 -18.84 -4.47 33.18
C MET A 588 -18.27 -3.74 31.98
N SER A 589 -17.34 -4.38 31.26
CA SER A 589 -16.91 -3.95 29.92
C SER A 589 -18.01 -4.23 28.89
N PHE A 590 -18.30 -3.25 28.05
CA PHE A 590 -19.31 -3.34 26.97
C PHE A 590 -18.64 -3.18 25.60
N GLU A 591 -18.94 -4.06 24.64
CA GLU A 591 -18.41 -3.96 23.27
C GLU A 591 -19.20 -2.94 22.45
N LEU A 592 -18.52 -1.91 21.96
CA LEU A 592 -19.09 -0.83 21.16
C LEU A 592 -18.26 -0.58 19.90
N ASP A 593 -18.86 -0.72 18.72
CA ASP A 593 -18.27 -0.24 17.47
C ASP A 593 -18.31 1.31 17.44
N VAL A 594 -17.16 1.96 17.63
CA VAL A 594 -17.08 3.43 17.63
C VAL A 594 -17.11 4.04 16.21
N TRP A 595 -17.05 3.22 15.15
CA TRP A 595 -17.17 3.68 13.77
C TRP A 595 -18.52 4.38 13.48
N PRO A 596 -19.70 3.73 13.64
CA PRO A 596 -20.99 4.37 13.39
C PRO A 596 -21.25 5.56 14.32
N GLU A 597 -20.80 5.48 15.57
CA GLU A 597 -20.99 6.52 16.59
C GLU A 597 -20.29 7.83 16.20
N PHE A 598 -18.99 7.77 15.91
CA PHE A 598 -18.25 8.95 15.46
C PHE A 598 -18.70 9.41 14.07
N GLN A 599 -19.21 8.49 13.23
CA GLN A 599 -19.78 8.83 11.92
C GLN A 599 -21.05 9.67 12.09
N LEU A 600 -21.83 9.47 13.15
CA LEU A 600 -22.96 10.33 13.53
C LEU A 600 -22.47 11.64 14.17
N MET A 601 -21.61 11.56 15.19
CA MET A 601 -21.15 12.71 15.99
C MET A 601 -20.52 13.82 15.13
N THR A 602 -19.56 13.48 14.27
CA THR A 602 -18.91 14.48 13.39
C THR A 602 -19.80 14.94 12.23
N SER A 603 -20.83 14.16 11.89
CA SER A 603 -21.91 14.60 11.00
C SER A 603 -22.79 15.67 11.66
N GLU A 604 -23.09 15.51 12.95
CA GLU A 604 -23.83 16.49 13.75
C GLU A 604 -23.01 17.77 13.95
N VAL A 605 -21.72 17.64 14.29
CA VAL A 605 -20.78 18.77 14.42
C VAL A 605 -20.78 19.63 13.15
N ILE A 606 -20.49 19.05 11.98
CA ILE A 606 -20.43 19.84 10.74
C ILE A 606 -21.81 20.38 10.34
N SER A 607 -22.89 19.67 10.67
CA SER A 607 -24.27 20.14 10.43
C SER A 607 -24.59 21.38 11.28
N ARG A 608 -24.21 21.39 12.56
CA ARG A 608 -24.46 22.53 13.47
C ARG A 608 -23.55 23.72 13.15
N THR A 609 -22.26 23.49 12.98
CA THR A 609 -21.25 24.55 12.82
C THR A 609 -21.22 25.20 11.43
N ALA A 610 -21.30 24.42 10.35
CA ALA A 610 -21.20 24.94 8.98
C ALA A 610 -22.54 25.34 8.37
N PHE A 611 -23.67 24.94 8.98
CA PHE A 611 -25.01 25.15 8.41
C PHE A 611 -26.09 25.61 9.40
N GLY A 612 -25.95 25.36 10.71
CA GLY A 612 -27.02 25.60 11.69
C GLY A 612 -28.16 24.59 11.63
N SER A 613 -27.86 23.31 11.40
CA SER A 613 -28.81 22.18 11.29
C SER A 613 -28.39 21.00 12.16
N SER A 614 -29.33 20.09 12.46
CA SER A 614 -28.97 18.73 12.84
C SER A 614 -28.61 17.86 11.63
N TYR A 615 -27.96 16.73 11.88
CA TYR A 615 -27.67 15.67 10.93
C TYR A 615 -28.91 15.25 10.14
N GLU A 616 -30.08 15.16 10.77
CA GLU A 616 -31.30 14.67 10.13
C GLU A 616 -31.78 15.54 8.95
N GLU A 617 -31.51 16.85 8.94
CA GLU A 617 -31.79 17.67 7.74
C GLU A 617 -30.85 17.35 6.57
N GLY A 618 -29.63 16.87 6.88
CA GLY A 618 -28.56 16.56 5.93
C GLY A 618 -28.29 15.06 5.70
N ARG A 619 -28.94 14.14 6.41
CA ARG A 619 -28.60 12.70 6.46
C ARG A 619 -28.42 12.05 5.08
N ILE A 620 -29.43 12.25 4.23
CA ILE A 620 -29.46 11.78 2.83
C ILE A 620 -28.32 12.37 2.00
N VAL A 621 -27.82 13.57 2.33
CA VAL A 621 -26.65 14.17 1.65
C VAL A 621 -25.38 13.38 2.00
N PHE A 622 -25.12 13.12 3.28
CA PHE A 622 -23.96 12.34 3.72
C PHE A 622 -23.95 10.92 3.12
N GLU A 623 -25.08 10.20 3.20
CA GLU A 623 -25.26 8.86 2.62
C GLU A 623 -24.96 8.84 1.11
N LEU A 624 -25.62 9.72 0.35
CA LEU A 624 -25.48 9.78 -1.11
C LEU A 624 -24.10 10.30 -1.55
N GLN A 625 -23.46 11.19 -0.79
CA GLN A 625 -22.09 11.61 -1.07
C GLN A 625 -21.08 10.48 -0.78
N ARG A 626 -21.32 9.61 0.21
CA ARG A 626 -20.51 8.41 0.46
C ARG A 626 -20.59 7.41 -0.71
N GLU A 627 -21.79 7.08 -1.17
CA GLU A 627 -22.01 6.23 -2.35
C GLU A 627 -21.37 6.85 -3.62
N GLN A 628 -21.50 8.18 -3.79
CA GLN A 628 -20.86 8.91 -4.87
C GLN A 628 -19.32 8.86 -4.79
N ALA A 629 -18.75 9.00 -3.59
CA ALA A 629 -17.32 8.99 -3.36
C ALA A 629 -16.71 7.62 -3.64
N GLU A 630 -17.45 6.57 -3.30
CA GLU A 630 -17.16 5.20 -3.67
C GLU A 630 -17.20 4.97 -5.17
N HIS A 631 -18.30 5.31 -5.83
CA HIS A 631 -18.43 5.14 -7.27
C HIS A 631 -17.44 5.99 -8.06
N VAL A 632 -17.05 7.17 -7.56
CA VAL A 632 -15.98 7.99 -8.17
C VAL A 632 -14.60 7.42 -7.87
N THR A 633 -14.36 6.84 -6.70
CA THR A 633 -13.13 6.10 -6.40
C THR A 633 -12.94 4.94 -7.37
N ASP A 634 -13.97 4.14 -7.63
CA ASP A 634 -13.97 3.09 -8.67
C ASP A 634 -13.71 3.67 -10.08
N ILE A 635 -14.36 4.80 -10.41
CA ILE A 635 -14.23 5.48 -11.72
C ILE A 635 -12.79 6.02 -11.92
N ASN A 636 -12.11 6.39 -10.84
CA ASN A 636 -10.74 6.90 -10.85
C ASN A 636 -9.66 5.81 -10.89
N ARG A 637 -10.07 4.54 -10.98
CA ARG A 637 -9.22 3.34 -11.16
C ARG A 637 -9.48 2.63 -12.49
N THR A 638 -10.50 3.06 -13.23
CA THR A 638 -10.84 2.56 -14.57
C THR A 638 -10.43 3.56 -15.64
N VAL A 639 -9.86 3.09 -16.75
CA VAL A 639 -9.53 3.96 -17.89
C VAL A 639 -10.84 4.47 -18.50
N TYR A 640 -11.00 5.79 -18.57
CA TYR A 640 -12.17 6.38 -19.22
C TYR A 640 -12.13 6.19 -20.74
N ILE A 641 -13.11 5.49 -21.27
CA ILE A 641 -13.34 5.35 -22.71
C ILE A 641 -14.35 6.46 -23.12
N PRO A 642 -14.01 7.36 -24.05
CA PRO A 642 -14.95 8.36 -24.58
C PRO A 642 -16.27 7.74 -25.06
N GLY A 643 -17.37 8.51 -24.99
CA GLY A 643 -18.71 8.02 -25.34
C GLY A 643 -19.39 7.16 -24.27
N THR A 644 -18.65 6.36 -23.47
CA THR A 644 -19.25 5.45 -22.45
C THR A 644 -20.08 6.14 -21.36
N ARG A 645 -20.00 7.46 -21.25
CA ARG A 645 -20.87 8.29 -20.41
C ARG A 645 -22.35 8.19 -20.80
N PHE A 646 -22.64 8.04 -22.09
CA PHE A 646 -24.01 8.04 -22.64
C PHE A 646 -24.66 6.65 -22.67
N LEU A 647 -23.88 5.59 -22.39
CA LEU A 647 -24.41 4.23 -22.30
C LEU A 647 -25.30 4.09 -21.04
N PRO A 648 -26.54 3.56 -21.15
CA PRO A 648 -27.53 3.54 -20.06
C PRO A 648 -27.30 2.42 -19.03
N THR A 649 -26.05 2.20 -18.60
CA THR A 649 -25.67 1.19 -17.62
C THR A 649 -26.29 1.49 -16.24
N LYS A 650 -26.58 0.47 -15.42
CA LYS A 650 -27.15 0.65 -14.07
C LYS A 650 -26.34 1.65 -13.22
N ARG A 651 -25.00 1.56 -13.27
CA ARG A 651 -24.08 2.48 -12.57
C ARG A 651 -24.09 3.91 -13.13
N ASN A 652 -24.20 4.08 -14.45
CA ASN A 652 -24.31 5.42 -15.06
C ASN A 652 -25.64 6.10 -14.68
N LYS A 653 -26.76 5.34 -14.69
CA LYS A 653 -28.07 5.82 -14.22
C LYS A 653 -28.02 6.25 -12.75
N ARG A 654 -27.58 5.34 -11.87
CA ARG A 654 -27.41 5.60 -10.43
C ARG A 654 -26.52 6.81 -10.14
N MET A 655 -25.38 6.95 -10.81
CA MET A 655 -24.50 8.13 -10.67
C MET A 655 -25.14 9.46 -11.09
N LEU A 656 -26.12 9.45 -11.99
CA LEU A 656 -26.89 10.66 -12.37
C LEU A 656 -28.04 10.93 -11.40
N GLU A 657 -28.69 9.88 -10.90
CA GLU A 657 -29.73 9.93 -9.85
C GLU A 657 -29.16 10.53 -8.55
N ILE A 658 -28.07 9.95 -8.03
CA ILE A 658 -27.36 10.43 -6.83
C ILE A 658 -26.98 11.91 -7.01
N LYS A 659 -26.42 12.29 -8.17
CA LYS A 659 -26.07 13.69 -8.46
C LYS A 659 -27.30 14.61 -8.35
N LYS A 660 -28.43 14.21 -8.95
CA LYS A 660 -29.67 14.99 -8.94
C LYS A 660 -30.21 15.12 -7.51
N GLN A 661 -30.27 14.02 -6.76
CA GLN A 661 -30.74 13.97 -5.38
C GLN A 661 -29.89 14.87 -4.45
N VAL A 662 -28.56 14.70 -4.42
CA VAL A 662 -27.65 15.55 -3.62
C VAL A 662 -27.81 17.03 -3.95
N GLN A 663 -27.97 17.38 -5.23
CA GLN A 663 -28.16 18.77 -5.65
C GLN A 663 -29.52 19.34 -5.23
N THR A 664 -30.61 18.56 -5.32
CA THR A 664 -31.95 18.98 -4.88
C THR A 664 -32.04 19.11 -3.36
N THR A 665 -31.50 18.16 -2.59
CA THR A 665 -31.56 18.19 -1.12
C THR A 665 -30.78 19.38 -0.55
N ILE A 666 -29.55 19.63 -1.04
CA ILE A 666 -28.75 20.79 -0.59
C ILE A 666 -29.41 22.11 -0.99
N ARG A 667 -29.99 22.22 -2.20
CA ARG A 667 -30.79 23.40 -2.57
C ARG A 667 -31.93 23.62 -1.57
N ARG A 668 -32.73 22.59 -1.24
CA ARG A 668 -33.82 22.70 -0.25
C ARG A 668 -33.35 23.19 1.13
N ILE A 669 -32.17 22.78 1.59
CA ILE A 669 -31.58 23.24 2.87
C ILE A 669 -31.16 24.72 2.78
N ILE A 670 -30.61 25.14 1.65
CA ILE A 670 -30.19 26.52 1.37
C ILE A 670 -31.39 27.45 1.21
N ASP A 671 -32.38 27.09 0.40
CA ASP A 671 -33.58 27.90 0.12
C ASP A 671 -34.41 28.13 1.39
N LYS A 672 -34.43 27.16 2.31
CA LYS A 672 -35.04 27.26 3.65
C LYS A 672 -34.36 28.29 4.57
N ARG A 673 -33.15 28.76 4.21
CA ARG A 673 -32.29 29.65 5.02
C ARG A 673 -31.91 30.97 4.35
N LEU A 674 -31.94 31.05 3.01
CA LEU A 674 -31.49 32.22 2.24
C LEU A 674 -32.66 32.93 1.53
N ARG A 675 -33.21 33.96 2.17
CA ARG A 675 -34.05 34.98 1.51
C ARG A 675 -33.26 36.23 1.06
N ALA A 676 -31.94 36.26 1.24
CA ALA A 676 -31.12 37.43 0.97
C ALA A 676 -29.70 37.06 0.51
N MET A 677 -29.45 37.04 -0.81
CA MET A 677 -28.21 37.46 -1.50
C MET A 677 -28.27 37.08 -3.00
N GLU A 678 -28.54 38.05 -3.86
CA GLU A 678 -28.66 37.87 -5.32
C GLU A 678 -27.29 37.77 -6.03
N ALA A 679 -26.51 36.70 -5.78
CA ALA A 679 -25.20 36.52 -6.43
C ALA A 679 -24.72 35.07 -6.65
N GLY A 680 -25.61 34.15 -7.07
CA GLY A 680 -25.21 32.91 -7.76
C GLY A 680 -25.24 31.63 -6.94
N GLU A 681 -26.45 31.17 -6.59
CA GLU A 681 -26.82 29.89 -5.96
C GLU A 681 -25.87 28.71 -6.23
N THR A 682 -25.56 28.46 -7.52
CA THR A 682 -24.82 27.27 -7.96
C THR A 682 -23.40 27.22 -7.41
N LYS A 683 -22.81 28.36 -7.03
CA LYS A 683 -21.49 28.41 -6.37
C LYS A 683 -21.59 27.97 -4.91
N VAL A 684 -22.57 28.51 -4.17
CA VAL A 684 -22.79 28.19 -2.75
C VAL A 684 -23.09 26.71 -2.57
N ILE A 685 -23.99 26.14 -3.39
CA ILE A 685 -24.33 24.70 -3.40
C ILE A 685 -23.08 23.82 -3.54
N GLU A 686 -22.08 24.21 -4.35
CA GLU A 686 -20.86 23.41 -4.56
C GLU A 686 -19.88 23.50 -3.38
N GLU A 687 -19.87 24.61 -2.61
CA GLU A 687 -19.12 24.72 -1.35
C GLU A 687 -19.82 23.97 -0.20
N CYS A 688 -21.15 24.04 -0.11
CA CYS A 688 -21.93 23.28 0.86
C CYS A 688 -21.68 21.77 0.70
N LYS A 689 -21.69 21.25 -0.55
CA LYS A 689 -21.28 19.87 -0.85
C LYS A 689 -19.87 19.54 -0.37
N LEU A 690 -18.95 20.51 -0.42
CA LEU A 690 -17.57 20.31 0.04
C LEU A 690 -17.52 20.22 1.57
N PHE A 691 -18.27 21.04 2.31
CA PHE A 691 -18.28 20.97 3.78
C PHE A 691 -18.94 19.70 4.31
N TYR A 692 -20.13 19.32 3.81
CA TYR A 692 -20.79 18.05 4.15
C TYR A 692 -19.84 16.85 3.97
N PHE A 693 -19.06 16.84 2.89
CA PHE A 693 -18.16 15.72 2.55
C PHE A 693 -16.78 15.77 3.22
N ALA A 694 -16.26 16.97 3.54
CA ALA A 694 -14.91 17.15 4.07
C ALA A 694 -14.83 17.39 5.59
N GLY A 695 -15.93 17.71 6.26
CA GLY A 695 -15.99 17.73 7.74
C GLY A 695 -15.99 16.31 8.29
N GLN A 696 -17.19 15.69 8.30
CA GLN A 696 -17.48 14.35 8.85
C GLN A 696 -16.35 13.34 8.58
N GLU A 697 -16.22 12.87 7.34
CA GLU A 697 -15.36 11.76 6.93
C GLU A 697 -13.85 12.02 7.15
N THR A 698 -13.44 13.18 7.67
CA THR A 698 -12.03 13.48 7.98
C THR A 698 -11.76 13.59 9.48
N THR A 699 -12.68 14.15 10.28
CA THR A 699 -12.54 14.20 11.75
C THR A 699 -12.91 12.87 12.41
N LEU A 700 -14.02 12.24 12.00
CA LEU A 700 -14.44 10.87 12.33
C LEU A 700 -13.25 9.91 12.38
N VAL A 701 -12.42 10.07 11.37
CA VAL A 701 -11.27 9.24 11.09
C VAL A 701 -10.09 9.60 12.00
N LEU A 702 -9.86 10.88 12.31
CA LEU A 702 -8.88 11.23 13.34
C LEU A 702 -9.27 10.65 14.72
N LEU A 703 -10.56 10.66 15.07
CA LEU A 703 -11.10 10.12 16.33
C LEU A 703 -10.94 8.61 16.50
N VAL A 704 -11.49 7.84 15.56
CA VAL A 704 -11.49 6.36 15.60
C VAL A 704 -10.08 5.85 15.88
N TRP A 705 -9.13 6.34 15.10
CA TRP A 705 -7.73 5.99 15.23
C TRP A 705 -7.05 6.51 16.50
N THR A 706 -7.53 7.61 17.09
CA THR A 706 -6.96 8.11 18.35
C THR A 706 -7.36 7.18 19.48
N MET A 707 -8.65 6.84 19.60
CA MET A 707 -9.10 5.84 20.58
C MET A 707 -8.34 4.54 20.40
N ILE A 708 -8.26 4.06 19.18
CA ILE A 708 -7.58 2.81 18.81
C ILE A 708 -6.10 2.80 19.19
N LEU A 709 -5.37 3.89 18.92
CA LEU A 709 -3.98 4.01 19.32
C LEU A 709 -3.86 4.07 20.84
N LEU A 710 -4.82 4.66 21.53
CA LEU A 710 -4.87 4.69 23.00
C LEU A 710 -5.33 3.36 23.63
N CYS A 711 -6.10 2.51 22.93
CA CYS A 711 -6.35 1.11 23.36
C CYS A 711 -5.05 0.31 23.41
N LEU A 712 -4.15 0.64 22.49
CA LEU A 712 -2.87 -0.01 22.24
C LEU A 712 -1.69 0.79 22.78
N HIS A 713 -1.96 1.89 23.46
CA HIS A 713 -0.96 2.56 24.27
C HIS A 713 -1.65 2.96 25.56
N PRO A 714 -1.97 1.99 26.46
CA PRO A 714 -2.60 2.28 27.73
C PRO A 714 -1.79 3.27 28.59
N GLU A 715 -0.46 3.28 28.44
CA GLU A 715 0.43 4.27 29.04
C GLU A 715 0.17 5.69 28.53
N TRP A 716 -0.21 5.84 27.26
CA TRP A 716 -0.63 7.12 26.69
C TRP A 716 -2.10 7.42 26.94
N GLN A 717 -2.98 6.42 27.05
CA GLN A 717 -4.36 6.61 27.51
C GLN A 717 -4.36 7.16 28.95
N ALA A 718 -3.55 6.58 29.82
CA ALA A 718 -3.32 7.05 31.18
C ALA A 718 -2.74 8.47 31.21
N ARG A 719 -1.65 8.74 30.49
CA ARG A 719 -1.02 10.08 30.43
C ARG A 719 -1.92 11.15 29.81
N ALA A 720 -2.76 10.79 28.83
CA ALA A 720 -3.75 11.68 28.23
C ALA A 720 -4.91 11.97 29.19
N ARG A 721 -5.43 10.94 29.88
CA ARG A 721 -6.44 11.12 30.94
C ARG A 721 -5.88 11.94 32.10
N GLU A 722 -4.63 11.71 32.51
CA GLU A 722 -3.95 12.49 33.53
C GLU A 722 -3.84 13.96 33.11
N GLU A 723 -3.35 14.27 31.89
CA GLU A 723 -3.32 15.65 31.41
C GLU A 723 -4.71 16.29 31.34
N VAL A 724 -5.71 15.57 30.82
CA VAL A 724 -7.09 16.07 30.74
C VAL A 724 -7.64 16.37 32.14
N LEU A 725 -7.41 15.50 33.12
CA LEU A 725 -7.84 15.73 34.50
C LEU A 725 -7.03 16.83 35.21
N GLN A 726 -5.75 17.03 34.88
CA GLN A 726 -4.94 18.13 35.42
C GLN A 726 -5.28 19.50 34.80
N VAL A 727 -5.65 19.55 33.52
CA VAL A 727 -5.89 20.81 32.77
C VAL A 727 -7.37 21.21 32.73
N ILE A 728 -8.29 20.24 32.83
CA ILE A 728 -9.75 20.44 32.66
C ILE A 728 -10.55 19.83 33.84
N GLY A 729 -9.97 18.88 34.59
CA GLY A 729 -10.69 18.17 35.64
C GLY A 729 -11.83 17.32 35.10
N ASN A 730 -12.87 17.14 35.93
CA ASN A 730 -14.14 16.51 35.52
C ASN A 730 -15.17 17.52 35.00
N GLU A 731 -14.77 18.78 34.78
CA GLU A 731 -15.66 19.84 34.32
C GLU A 731 -15.82 19.86 32.79
N LYS A 732 -16.76 20.67 32.32
CA LYS A 732 -16.97 20.93 30.89
C LYS A 732 -15.69 21.52 30.26
N PRO A 733 -15.13 20.89 29.20
CA PRO A 733 -14.01 21.47 28.47
C PRO A 733 -14.30 22.89 27.97
N ASN A 734 -13.28 23.75 28.04
CA ASN A 734 -13.27 25.11 27.50
C ASN A 734 -12.14 25.26 26.45
N PHE A 735 -12.19 26.34 25.65
CA PHE A 735 -11.31 26.50 24.49
C PHE A 735 -9.84 26.63 24.90
N GLU A 736 -9.58 27.34 25.99
CA GLU A 736 -8.27 27.58 26.58
C GLU A 736 -7.66 26.27 27.11
N GLY A 737 -8.44 25.49 27.87
CA GLY A 737 -8.03 24.17 28.38
C GLY A 737 -7.67 23.19 27.26
N LEU A 738 -8.53 23.04 26.23
CA LEU A 738 -8.20 22.22 25.06
C LEU A 738 -6.95 22.72 24.33
N SER A 739 -6.72 24.04 24.26
CA SER A 739 -5.50 24.60 23.68
C SER A 739 -4.25 24.20 24.46
N CYS A 740 -4.36 24.07 25.79
CA CYS A 740 -3.27 23.69 26.70
C CYS A 740 -2.96 22.18 26.79
N LEU A 741 -3.83 21.29 26.32
CA LEU A 741 -3.57 19.84 26.30
C LEU A 741 -2.39 19.50 25.38
N LYS A 742 -1.17 19.41 25.90
CA LYS A 742 0.06 19.10 25.15
C LYS A 742 0.11 17.63 24.81
N ILE A 743 0.03 16.72 25.77
CA ILE A 743 -0.02 15.26 25.56
C ILE A 743 -1.15 14.88 24.61
N VAL A 744 -2.35 15.46 24.70
CA VAL A 744 -3.41 15.20 23.69
C VAL A 744 -3.06 15.85 22.34
N THR A 745 -2.40 17.01 22.29
CA THR A 745 -1.87 17.56 21.01
C THR A 745 -0.86 16.62 20.38
N MET A 746 0.08 16.13 21.18
CA MET A 746 1.08 15.14 20.81
C MET A 746 0.36 13.89 20.28
N ILE A 747 -0.53 13.25 21.03
CA ILE A 747 -1.28 12.07 20.61
C ILE A 747 -2.16 12.29 19.36
N LEU A 748 -2.84 13.43 19.24
CA LEU A 748 -3.67 13.72 18.08
C LEU A 748 -2.83 13.99 16.84
N HIS A 749 -1.71 14.67 17.00
CA HIS A 749 -0.76 14.81 15.93
C HIS A 749 0.02 13.51 15.67
N GLU A 750 0.17 12.60 16.63
CA GLU A 750 0.70 11.22 16.46
C GLU A 750 -0.25 10.46 15.55
N THR A 751 -1.53 10.60 15.86
CA THR A 751 -2.62 9.96 15.15
C THR A 751 -2.86 10.61 13.79
N LEU A 752 -2.62 11.91 13.62
CA LEU A 752 -2.47 12.49 12.29
C LEU A 752 -1.23 11.88 11.63
N ARG A 753 -0.06 11.97 12.27
CA ARG A 753 1.24 11.62 11.70
C ARG A 753 1.25 10.21 11.15
N LEU A 754 0.72 9.26 11.89
CA LEU A 754 0.88 7.86 11.54
C LEU A 754 -0.17 7.44 10.55
N PHE A 755 -1.31 8.12 10.67
CA PHE A 755 -2.49 7.61 10.09
C PHE A 755 -3.19 8.48 9.08
N PRO A 756 -2.63 9.61 8.55
CA PRO A 756 -3.28 11.37 7.95
C PRO A 756 -4.69 12.04 8.27
N PRO A 757 -5.43 12.89 7.45
CA PRO A 757 -6.89 12.73 6.98
C PRO A 757 -7.56 12.83 5.53
N VAL A 758 -7.04 12.93 4.27
CA VAL A 758 -7.81 12.74 2.95
C VAL A 758 -6.89 12.31 1.77
N PRO A 759 -7.06 11.13 1.11
CA PRO A 759 -6.05 10.13 0.62
C PRO A 759 -5.02 10.45 -0.51
N THR A 760 -5.17 11.49 -1.32
CA THR A 760 -4.10 11.80 -2.30
C THR A 760 -4.09 13.25 -2.73
N TYR A 761 -2.94 13.90 -2.62
CA TYR A 761 -2.70 15.16 -3.29
C TYR A 761 -2.23 14.95 -4.74
N ARG A 762 -3.18 14.86 -5.67
CA ARG A 762 -2.89 14.80 -7.13
C ARG A 762 -2.65 16.20 -7.69
N ARG A 763 -1.75 16.32 -8.68
CA ARG A 763 -1.42 17.52 -9.45
C ARG A 763 -1.13 17.15 -10.92
N ARG A 764 -1.18 18.13 -11.82
CA ARG A 764 -0.78 17.99 -13.23
C ARG A 764 -0.04 19.26 -13.67
N ASN A 765 1.10 19.11 -14.34
CA ASN A 765 1.79 20.22 -15.03
C ASN A 765 1.10 20.51 -16.37
N LYS A 766 0.99 21.80 -16.72
CA LYS A 766 0.32 22.23 -17.97
C LYS A 766 1.23 22.15 -19.21
N HIS A 767 2.52 22.40 -19.03
CA HIS A 767 3.55 22.48 -20.08
C HIS A 767 4.75 21.60 -19.71
N GLU A 768 5.73 21.45 -20.62
CA GLU A 768 7.02 20.87 -20.22
C GLU A 768 7.62 21.75 -19.12
N VAL A 769 8.05 21.16 -18.01
CA VAL A 769 8.66 21.94 -16.92
C VAL A 769 9.95 21.31 -16.43
N LYS A 770 11.03 22.08 -16.59
CA LYS A 770 12.15 21.96 -15.68
C LYS A 770 11.72 22.45 -14.31
N LEU A 771 12.06 21.63 -13.36
CA LEU A 771 12.08 21.85 -11.95
C LEU A 771 13.49 21.25 -11.69
N GLY A 772 14.54 22.04 -11.49
CA GLY A 772 15.94 21.54 -11.50
C GLY A 772 16.36 20.56 -12.64
N GLU A 773 16.63 19.29 -12.29
CA GLU A 773 17.48 18.36 -13.07
C GLU A 773 16.80 17.44 -14.11
N LEU A 774 15.48 17.52 -14.30
CA LEU A 774 14.88 17.03 -15.55
C LEU A 774 13.60 17.75 -15.98
N SER A 775 13.17 17.48 -17.21
CA SER A 775 11.95 18.04 -17.81
C SER A 775 10.77 17.09 -17.64
N LEU A 776 9.72 17.52 -16.94
CA LEU A 776 8.44 16.82 -17.05
C LEU A 776 7.86 16.98 -18.45
N PRO A 777 7.40 15.91 -19.13
CA PRO A 777 6.55 16.07 -20.30
C PRO A 777 5.23 16.75 -19.91
N ALA A 778 4.69 17.58 -20.80
CA ALA A 778 3.44 18.29 -20.57
C ALA A 778 2.28 17.33 -20.25
N GLY A 779 1.51 17.63 -19.19
CA GLY A 779 0.35 16.83 -18.80
C GLY A 779 0.63 15.59 -17.96
N ALA A 780 1.86 15.40 -17.47
CA ALA A 780 2.23 14.32 -16.57
C ALA A 780 1.34 14.27 -15.31
N LEU A 781 1.05 13.06 -14.83
CA LEU A 781 0.15 12.83 -13.72
C LEU A 781 0.95 12.70 -12.44
N ILE A 782 0.98 13.78 -11.66
CA ILE A 782 1.80 13.83 -10.46
C ILE A 782 0.97 13.61 -9.21
N PHE A 783 1.47 12.84 -8.29
CA PHE A 783 0.81 12.59 -7.02
C PHE A 783 1.84 12.74 -5.92
N ILE A 784 1.37 13.33 -4.84
CA ILE A 784 2.10 13.75 -3.64
C ILE A 784 1.55 12.83 -2.54
N PRO A 785 2.27 11.75 -2.22
CA PRO A 785 1.82 10.63 -1.40
C PRO A 785 2.05 10.87 0.08
N THR A 786 0.99 11.03 0.82
CA THR A 786 1.05 11.39 2.22
C THR A 786 1.42 10.20 3.12
N VAL A 787 1.70 9.01 2.57
CA VAL A 787 2.58 7.94 3.13
C VAL A 787 3.72 7.47 2.19
N LEU A 788 4.11 8.18 1.11
CA LEU A 788 5.48 8.01 0.55
C LEU A 788 6.34 9.21 -0.09
N ILE A 789 6.81 10.49 0.24
CA ILE A 789 7.04 11.73 1.17
C ILE A 789 7.85 11.90 2.60
N HIS A 790 7.57 11.37 3.81
CA HIS A 790 8.24 11.47 5.15
C HIS A 790 8.55 10.31 6.24
N TYR A 791 8.09 9.04 6.23
CA TYR A 791 8.19 7.92 7.24
C TYR A 791 9.17 6.65 7.17
N ASP A 792 10.50 6.59 6.81
CA ASP A 792 11.31 5.30 6.69
C ASP A 792 12.65 5.15 7.49
N LYS A 793 13.44 6.14 7.94
CA LYS A 793 14.94 6.16 7.78
C LYS A 793 15.53 7.54 8.00
N GLU A 794 16.65 7.87 7.33
CA GLU A 794 17.46 9.13 7.40
C GLU A 794 17.03 10.25 8.34
N LEU A 795 15.79 10.75 8.16
CA LEU A 795 15.43 12.16 8.23
C LEU A 795 14.28 12.45 9.21
N TRP A 796 13.16 11.72 9.11
CA TRP A 796 12.27 11.56 10.26
C TRP A 796 13.08 10.79 11.32
N GLY A 797 13.81 9.71 10.99
CA GLY A 797 14.87 9.12 11.83
C GLY A 797 14.63 7.67 12.31
N GLU A 798 14.88 7.41 13.61
CA GLU A 798 15.13 6.10 14.22
C GLU A 798 14.01 5.38 14.99
N ASP A 799 13.02 6.07 15.57
CA ASP A 799 12.04 5.58 16.58
C ASP A 799 10.78 4.90 16.11
N ALA A 800 10.92 4.10 15.09
CA ALA A 800 10.55 4.86 13.93
C ALA A 800 9.07 4.58 13.72
N LYS A 801 8.80 3.37 13.26
CA LYS A 801 7.54 2.97 12.65
C LYS A 801 6.35 2.92 13.63
N GLU A 802 6.46 3.58 14.78
CA GLU A 802 5.80 3.41 16.08
C GLU A 802 4.90 4.59 16.40
N PHE A 803 3.87 4.36 17.19
CA PHE A 803 3.27 5.42 17.99
C PHE A 803 4.16 5.67 19.23
N LYS A 804 4.82 6.83 19.26
CA LYS A 804 5.62 7.33 20.40
C LYS A 804 5.57 8.88 20.41
N PRO A 805 4.50 9.48 20.97
CA PRO A 805 4.32 10.92 21.04
C PRO A 805 5.36 11.73 21.84
N GLU A 806 6.32 11.15 22.59
CA GLU A 806 7.31 11.93 23.37
C GLU A 806 8.02 12.97 22.52
N ARG A 807 8.37 12.56 21.30
CA ARG A 807 9.26 13.30 20.44
C ARG A 807 8.67 14.71 20.22
N PHE A 808 7.33 14.81 20.14
CA PHE A 808 6.55 16.04 19.95
C PHE A 808 6.73 17.10 21.04
N SER A 809 7.34 16.76 22.18
CA SER A 809 7.66 17.67 23.27
C SER A 809 8.37 18.94 22.81
N GLU A 810 9.29 18.79 21.85
CA GLU A 810 10.10 19.87 21.26
C GLU A 810 9.29 20.79 20.33
N GLY A 811 8.06 20.42 20.03
CA GLY A 811 7.17 21.14 19.15
C GLY A 811 7.58 21.11 17.69
N VAL A 812 6.55 21.25 16.87
CA VAL A 812 6.59 21.60 15.44
C VAL A 812 7.95 21.56 14.72
N SER A 813 8.81 22.57 14.79
CA SER A 813 9.94 22.68 13.86
C SER A 813 11.14 21.73 14.12
N LYS A 814 11.44 21.42 15.38
CA LYS A 814 12.75 20.92 15.84
C LYS A 814 13.03 19.45 15.52
N ALA A 815 12.19 18.56 16.03
CA ALA A 815 11.48 17.65 15.15
C ALA A 815 12.37 16.83 14.19
N THR A 816 12.69 17.33 13.00
CA THR A 816 13.36 16.58 11.92
C THR A 816 14.86 16.65 11.98
N LYS A 817 15.50 15.59 11.45
CA LYS A 817 16.89 15.62 10.97
C LYS A 817 16.98 16.43 9.65
N GLY A 818 16.37 17.64 9.62
CA GLY A 818 16.61 18.70 8.63
C GLY A 818 15.41 19.44 7.99
N HIS A 819 14.24 18.82 7.76
CA HIS A 819 13.28 19.34 6.75
C HIS A 819 11.80 19.43 7.26
N LEU A 820 10.96 20.33 6.71
CA LEU A 820 9.68 20.82 7.32
C LEU A 820 8.46 20.81 6.36
N LEU A 821 7.62 19.76 6.33
CA LEU A 821 6.74 19.50 5.16
C LEU A 821 5.31 18.98 5.45
N PHE A 822 4.61 19.49 6.47
CA PHE A 822 3.23 19.10 6.81
C PHE A 822 2.39 19.47 5.64
N ILE A 823 1.46 18.58 5.39
CA ILE A 823 0.38 18.94 4.53
C ILE A 823 -0.88 18.48 5.28
N PRO A 824 -1.17 18.97 6.52
CA PRO A 824 -2.13 18.40 7.52
C PRO A 824 -3.56 18.42 7.05
N PHE A 825 -3.70 19.00 5.89
CA PHE A 825 -4.79 19.66 5.28
C PHE A 825 -4.38 19.91 3.78
N SER A 826 -3.26 19.38 3.25
CA SER A 826 -2.39 19.94 2.19
C SER A 826 -1.48 21.05 2.72
N GLY A 827 -0.49 21.48 1.93
CA GLY A 827 0.52 22.48 2.28
C GLY A 827 0.61 23.52 1.17
N GLY A 828 1.42 24.55 1.37
CA GLY A 828 1.41 25.74 0.52
C GLY A 828 0.02 26.39 0.44
N PRO A 829 -0.28 27.22 -0.59
CA PRO A 829 -1.56 27.93 -0.69
C PRO A 829 -2.81 27.03 -0.64
N ARG A 830 -2.69 25.75 -0.99
CA ARG A 830 -3.81 24.79 -1.03
C ARG A 830 -4.01 23.98 0.25
N VAL A 831 -3.29 24.28 1.35
CA VAL A 831 -3.61 23.80 2.72
C VAL A 831 -5.09 23.91 3.03
N CYS A 832 -5.69 22.95 3.75
CA CYS A 832 -7.13 22.93 4.03
C CYS A 832 -7.48 24.12 4.89
N ILE A 833 -8.76 24.44 4.83
CA ILE A 833 -9.32 25.59 5.50
C ILE A 833 -9.69 25.21 6.94
N GLY A 834 -10.22 23.99 7.15
CA GLY A 834 -10.61 23.45 8.46
C GLY A 834 -9.49 22.83 9.29
N GLN A 835 -8.25 23.33 9.20
CA GLN A 835 -7.13 22.79 9.98
C GLN A 835 -7.37 22.86 11.48
N ASN A 836 -7.56 24.10 11.95
CA ASN A 836 -7.76 24.38 13.36
C ASN A 836 -9.14 23.89 13.84
N PHE A 837 -10.10 23.76 12.92
CA PHE A 837 -11.44 23.20 13.19
C PHE A 837 -11.33 21.74 13.64
N ALA A 838 -10.77 20.87 12.78
CA ALA A 838 -10.68 19.44 13.07
C ALA A 838 -9.80 19.12 14.29
N MET A 839 -8.73 19.90 14.51
CA MET A 839 -7.91 19.79 15.72
C MET A 839 -8.67 20.19 17.00
N MET A 840 -9.55 21.18 16.95
CA MET A 840 -10.33 21.62 18.11
C MET A 840 -11.51 20.68 18.41
N GLU A 841 -12.20 20.23 17.35
CA GLU A 841 -13.24 19.20 17.35
C GLU A 841 -12.72 17.93 18.06
N THR A 842 -11.67 17.31 17.49
CA THR A 842 -11.12 16.05 18.01
C THR A 842 -10.53 16.17 19.42
N LYS A 843 -9.91 17.31 19.76
CA LYS A 843 -9.42 17.57 21.13
C LYS A 843 -10.54 17.49 22.16
N MET A 844 -11.70 18.06 21.83
CA MET A 844 -12.85 18.06 22.73
C MET A 844 -13.39 16.66 22.94
N GLU A 845 -13.58 15.95 21.84
CA GLU A 845 -14.17 14.62 21.82
C GLU A 845 -13.28 13.63 22.59
N ILE A 846 -11.97 13.62 22.33
CA ILE A 846 -11.02 12.77 23.07
C ILE A 846 -10.90 13.18 24.55
N ALA A 847 -10.94 14.47 24.89
CA ALA A 847 -10.96 14.89 26.29
C ALA A 847 -12.22 14.39 27.02
N MET A 848 -13.40 14.53 26.43
CA MET A 848 -14.66 14.10 27.06
C MET A 848 -14.78 12.58 27.19
N ILE A 849 -14.25 11.81 26.24
CA ILE A 849 -14.15 10.35 26.36
C ILE A 849 -13.19 9.99 27.51
N LEU A 850 -11.98 10.58 27.52
CA LEU A 850 -10.97 10.31 28.55
C LEU A 850 -11.35 10.82 29.95
N GLN A 851 -12.35 11.68 30.09
CA GLN A 851 -12.98 12.01 31.38
C GLN A 851 -13.88 10.88 31.90
N LYS A 852 -14.64 10.18 31.04
CA LYS A 852 -15.73 9.28 31.45
C LYS A 852 -15.48 7.79 31.26
N PHE A 853 -14.54 7.41 30.41
CA PHE A 853 -14.31 6.01 30.02
C PHE A 853 -12.82 5.64 30.02
N SER A 854 -12.57 4.37 30.31
CA SER A 854 -11.41 3.64 29.79
C SER A 854 -11.89 2.75 28.65
N PHE A 855 -10.99 2.42 27.74
CA PHE A 855 -11.34 1.60 26.59
C PHE A 855 -10.16 0.73 26.12
N GLU A 856 -10.49 -0.50 25.75
CA GLU A 856 -9.57 -1.53 25.27
C GLU A 856 -10.07 -2.05 23.90
N LEU A 857 -9.29 -2.86 23.20
CA LEU A 857 -9.76 -3.50 21.96
C LEU A 857 -10.69 -4.67 22.27
N SER A 858 -11.73 -4.90 21.46
CA SER A 858 -12.45 -6.18 21.52
C SER A 858 -11.65 -7.33 20.88
N PRO A 859 -11.77 -8.58 21.39
CA PRO A 859 -11.41 -9.79 20.65
C PRO A 859 -12.17 -9.97 19.32
N SER A 860 -13.38 -9.39 19.18
CA SER A 860 -14.09 -9.32 17.89
C SER A 860 -13.41 -8.35 16.91
N TYR A 861 -12.59 -7.45 17.45
CA TYR A 861 -11.81 -6.52 16.66
C TYR A 861 -10.62 -7.25 16.06
N THR A 862 -10.85 -7.85 14.90
CA THR A 862 -9.78 -7.99 13.91
C THR A 862 -9.43 -6.57 13.44
N HIS A 863 -8.17 -6.28 13.13
CA HIS A 863 -7.72 -4.89 13.21
C HIS A 863 -7.89 -3.96 11.96
N ALA A 864 -8.89 -3.09 11.79
CA ALA A 864 -9.34 -2.66 10.43
C ALA A 864 -8.81 -1.31 9.87
N PRO A 865 -8.51 -1.17 8.54
CA PRO A 865 -8.66 0.07 7.70
C PRO A 865 -9.08 -0.13 6.19
N VAL A 866 -9.90 0.74 5.57
CA VAL A 866 -10.59 0.53 4.25
C VAL A 866 -10.33 1.58 3.14
N ALA A 867 -10.60 1.20 1.89
CA ALA A 867 -10.25 1.97 0.71
C ALA A 867 -11.38 2.55 -0.15
N SER A 868 -12.32 3.24 0.47
CA SER A 868 -13.32 4.05 -0.22
C SER A 868 -12.69 5.38 -0.73
N PHE A 869 -13.26 6.52 -0.37
CA PHE A 869 -12.52 7.76 -0.13
C PHE A 869 -11.72 7.70 1.19
N ALA A 870 -12.12 6.74 2.03
CA ALA A 870 -11.81 6.55 3.43
C ALA A 870 -11.83 5.05 3.81
N LEU A 871 -11.25 4.61 4.92
CA LEU A 871 -10.12 5.21 5.61
C LEU A 871 -10.41 5.97 6.90
N ARG A 872 -10.83 5.46 8.05
CA ARG A 872 -11.80 4.42 8.41
C ARG A 872 -11.49 2.91 8.38
N PRO A 873 -11.90 2.11 9.39
CA PRO A 873 -11.86 0.64 9.39
C PRO A 873 -13.00 0.01 8.58
N GLN A 874 -12.79 -1.09 7.83
CA GLN A 874 -13.91 -1.75 7.10
C GLN A 874 -14.97 -2.31 8.03
N TYR A 875 -14.56 -3.24 8.88
CA TYR A 875 -15.46 -4.07 9.67
C TYR A 875 -15.59 -3.48 11.10
N GLY A 876 -15.85 -2.18 11.15
CA GLY A 876 -16.00 -1.43 12.40
C GLY A 876 -14.71 -1.22 13.19
N ALA A 877 -14.87 -0.52 14.31
CA ALA A 877 -13.93 -0.39 15.40
C ALA A 877 -14.57 -0.81 16.75
N PRO A 878 -14.89 -2.11 16.94
CA PRO A 878 -15.39 -2.62 18.22
C PRO A 878 -14.35 -2.52 19.34
N LEU A 879 -14.64 -1.66 20.32
CA LEU A 879 -13.83 -1.45 21.52
C LEU A 879 -14.58 -1.97 22.75
N LEU A 880 -13.84 -2.50 23.74
CA LEU A 880 -14.36 -2.80 25.07
C LEU A 880 -14.32 -1.53 25.91
N MET A 881 -15.48 -0.89 26.05
CA MET A 881 -15.66 0.34 26.82
C MET A 881 -15.95 0.00 28.29
N ARG A 882 -15.32 0.71 29.24
CA ARG A 882 -15.61 0.61 30.68
C ARG A 882 -15.77 2.01 31.27
N LYS A 883 -16.86 2.21 32.02
CA LYS A 883 -17.14 3.48 32.70
C LYS A 883 -16.19 3.69 33.89
N LEU A 884 -15.82 4.94 34.16
CA LEU A 884 -14.91 5.36 35.24
C LEU A 884 -15.55 6.39 36.20
#